data_AF-A0A326TSQ5-F1
#
_entry.id   AF-A0A326TSQ5-F1
#
_cell.length_a   1.000
_cell.length_b   1.000
_cell.length_c   1.000
_cell.angle_alpha   90.00
_cell.angle_beta   90.00
_cell.angle_gamma   90.00
#
_symmetry.space_group_name_H-M   'P 1'
#
loop_
_entity.id
_entity.type
_entity.pdbx_description
1 polymer ?
#
loop_
_entity_poly.entity_id
_entity_poly.type
_entity_poly.pdbx_seq_one_letter_code
_entity_poly.pdbx_strand_id
1 'polypeptide(L)'
;MWKVLFQAGGRRPWFAASGFLIAACAFLLLNITTQMIVFQSRQVIGQNWRSTYDLVVLSPGSTQGEQVVPPDHLVSLHTGISMAQYEQIKRMAGVEVAAPISFIGNARFPMPTVRLGYEHMLPGFYTLTWTIRAFDGVKEYKEYQRHSLIYGGDVPCDGGVCEWPEQTKKELQQLGVDTYFSVRQGKYFTGMPHPGTFLLAAIDPDAENRLVHLNRSITQGEPLPQQKQLDVYSDLPKVLDGNGEERPNYIVPVLVNQELPQQVTVQASFEKLKTSSGDPHVLLQQNAGNTLQKASVEQILFQGKVPTPQSDVETFMHGVDIEQEGSTLRLRTSEEKSFALNFLSRPTNLQYQLMREKGPDGKSAYQVVPMPQETGSWDEYEGKNLAVRPLEPFPDVQYEETITYGELGSGSYTRLGYAIYNDAAYMLKPQGAFDWHKLSASFRDALNWLPETTYTPVLPTLRYDAQGRPIAPKQVLPTTNPQGLSLQSPLALTTLTAARQILGENCINVIRVRVAGNVTPDEEGWKRVAQVAQKIHEKTGLQALVTLGSSPRPTLVYVPGIKEGVNGYQQTVEPLGWIEERWISIGVGMLYLNQIGVTQNILLGGVLLVCLGYLIVTLSSLMQAQRHSFAILSAIGWKPWHPPLVFLGQVLLLALSGGIVGIGLALAIAAGLGAAIPWEKVVWTLPGIVLLALLSVSVPMWQLWRIKPGELLRQGAIIVRERKQERKGVFRWPLLGMAMRSVMRARWRTWILLGSLFCSSCLLLLTLHGIVQFRATLQGTLLGDYVLLQTAVPQICAILFTTLLAILSLADLLVMQVQQRRKEIGVLRALGWYERLIQRQFLTEGCLLALTGVVPGVLVATGVLLVQRQMPPLLVFASLLGVVFALLLLGVLLGILPALRAIRRLSLLNVLRAE
;
A
#
# COMPACT_ATOMS: atom_id res chain seq x y z
N MET A 1 -47.90 48.26 -1.29
CA MET A 1 -48.08 47.00 -2.05
C MET A 1 -47.12 45.90 -1.59
N TRP A 2 -45.80 46.06 -1.76
CA TRP A 2 -44.79 45.10 -1.28
C TRP A 2 -44.85 44.85 0.24
N LYS A 3 -45.05 45.90 1.05
CA LYS A 3 -45.26 45.78 2.51
C LYS A 3 -46.46 44.87 2.88
N VAL A 4 -47.56 44.93 2.12
CA VAL A 4 -48.78 44.14 2.39
C VAL A 4 -48.55 42.67 2.04
N LEU A 5 -47.85 42.38 0.93
CA LEU A 5 -47.52 41.02 0.50
C LEU A 5 -46.49 40.33 1.41
N PHE A 6 -45.52 41.08 1.94
CA PHE A 6 -44.57 40.57 2.93
C PHE A 6 -45.20 40.41 4.33
N GLN A 7 -46.05 41.34 4.76
CA GLN A 7 -46.76 41.24 6.05
C GLN A 7 -47.79 40.10 6.06
N ALA A 8 -48.50 39.84 4.96
CA ALA A 8 -49.46 38.73 4.84
C ALA A 8 -48.80 37.34 4.88
N GLY A 9 -47.50 37.24 4.55
CA GLY A 9 -46.75 35.98 4.56
C GLY A 9 -46.13 35.57 5.91
N GLY A 10 -46.10 36.46 6.89
CA GLY A 10 -45.45 36.21 8.19
C GLY A 10 -43.98 35.81 8.06
N ARG A 11 -43.57 34.69 8.69
CA ARG A 11 -42.18 34.15 8.60
C ARG A 11 -41.88 33.34 7.34
N ARG A 12 -42.87 33.06 6.47
CA ARG A 12 -42.72 32.21 5.27
C ARG A 12 -41.76 32.73 4.18
N PRO A 13 -41.72 34.04 3.85
CA PRO A 13 -40.74 34.53 2.87
C PRO A 13 -39.30 34.32 3.35
N TRP A 14 -39.05 34.34 4.66
CA TRP A 14 -37.73 34.04 5.23
C TRP A 14 -37.33 32.57 5.04
N PHE A 15 -38.28 31.63 5.15
CA PHE A 15 -38.01 30.22 4.84
C PHE A 15 -37.69 30.02 3.36
N ALA A 16 -38.42 30.67 2.45
CA ALA A 16 -38.12 30.62 1.01
C ALA A 16 -36.75 31.24 0.68
N ALA A 17 -36.41 32.40 1.26
CA ALA A 17 -35.10 33.02 1.11
C ALA A 17 -33.98 32.13 1.67
N SER A 18 -34.20 31.49 2.82
CA SER A 18 -33.25 30.54 3.39
C SER A 18 -33.05 29.32 2.48
N GLY A 19 -34.08 28.87 1.75
CA GLY A 19 -33.94 27.80 0.77
C GLY A 19 -33.06 28.15 -0.41
N PHE A 20 -33.18 29.37 -0.94
CA PHE A 20 -32.29 29.84 -2.01
C PHE A 20 -30.85 30.06 -1.50
N LEU A 21 -30.68 30.56 -0.27
CA LEU A 21 -29.38 30.66 0.38
C LEU A 21 -28.71 29.29 0.51
N ILE A 22 -29.45 28.31 1.01
CA ILE A 22 -29.01 26.93 1.21
C ILE A 22 -28.62 26.29 -0.13
N ALA A 23 -29.45 26.46 -1.17
CA ALA A 23 -29.17 25.95 -2.51
C ALA A 23 -27.93 26.60 -3.15
N ALA A 24 -27.79 27.92 -3.04
CA ALA A 24 -26.65 28.69 -3.53
C ALA A 24 -25.35 28.26 -2.85
N CYS A 25 -25.38 28.21 -1.51
CA CYS A 25 -24.23 27.84 -0.69
C CYS A 25 -23.78 26.41 -0.99
N ALA A 26 -24.71 25.45 -1.03
CA ALA A 26 -24.37 24.06 -1.31
C ALA A 26 -23.88 23.84 -2.74
N PHE A 27 -24.50 24.47 -3.75
CA PHE A 27 -24.03 24.35 -5.12
C PHE A 27 -22.59 24.87 -5.25
N LEU A 28 -22.30 26.03 -4.66
CA LEU A 28 -20.98 26.66 -4.75
C LEU A 28 -19.93 25.87 -3.96
N LEU A 29 -20.20 25.49 -2.71
CA LEU A 29 -19.30 24.67 -1.90
C LEU A 29 -19.05 23.30 -2.52
N LEU A 30 -20.07 22.65 -3.09
CA LEU A 30 -19.90 21.36 -3.73
C LEU A 30 -19.03 21.49 -5.00
N ASN A 31 -19.18 22.56 -5.78
CA ASN A 31 -18.31 22.80 -6.93
C ASN A 31 -16.87 23.13 -6.51
N ILE A 32 -16.67 23.98 -5.49
CA ILE A 32 -15.33 24.29 -4.93
C ILE A 32 -14.65 23.01 -4.48
N THR A 33 -15.33 22.22 -3.64
CA THR A 33 -14.78 20.97 -3.11
C THR A 33 -14.53 19.95 -4.23
N THR A 34 -15.44 19.83 -5.21
CA THR A 34 -15.26 18.96 -6.37
C THR A 34 -14.02 19.34 -7.18
N GLN A 35 -13.85 20.61 -7.53
CA GLN A 35 -12.68 21.06 -8.30
C GLN A 35 -11.40 20.94 -7.49
N MET A 36 -11.43 21.27 -6.20
CA MET A 36 -10.28 21.11 -5.31
C MET A 36 -9.86 19.64 -5.20
N ILE A 37 -10.81 18.71 -5.02
CA ILE A 37 -10.54 17.27 -5.02
C ILE A 37 -9.97 16.84 -6.36
N VAL A 38 -10.62 17.16 -7.48
CA VAL A 38 -10.17 16.73 -8.81
C VAL A 38 -8.76 17.27 -9.08
N PHE A 39 -8.50 18.53 -8.73
CA PHE A 39 -7.20 19.16 -8.92
C PHE A 39 -6.13 18.52 -8.02
N GLN A 40 -6.37 18.41 -6.71
CA GLN A 40 -5.44 17.80 -5.76
C GLN A 40 -5.21 16.32 -6.07
N SER A 41 -6.27 15.56 -6.38
CA SER A 41 -6.16 14.16 -6.77
C SER A 41 -5.37 14.01 -8.06
N ARG A 42 -5.63 14.83 -9.09
CA ARG A 42 -4.84 14.81 -10.34
C ARG A 42 -3.39 15.23 -10.11
N GLN A 43 -3.13 16.17 -9.21
CA GLN A 43 -1.78 16.61 -8.88
C GLN A 43 -1.01 15.52 -8.13
N VAL A 44 -1.60 14.92 -7.09
CA VAL A 44 -0.99 13.84 -6.32
C VAL A 44 -0.83 12.59 -7.17
N ILE A 45 -1.84 12.20 -7.94
CA ILE A 45 -1.72 11.09 -8.90
C ILE A 45 -0.68 11.43 -9.96
N GLY A 46 -0.67 12.63 -10.53
CA GLY A 46 0.30 13.04 -11.55
C GLY A 46 1.74 13.02 -11.07
N GLN A 47 2.01 13.52 -9.86
CA GLN A 47 3.33 13.46 -9.23
C GLN A 47 3.77 12.03 -8.94
N ASN A 48 2.82 11.16 -8.60
CA ASN A 48 3.09 9.76 -8.24
C ASN A 48 2.71 8.78 -9.36
N TRP A 49 2.50 9.26 -10.59
CA TRP A 49 1.91 8.46 -11.68
C TRP A 49 2.90 7.44 -12.23
N ARG A 50 4.11 7.93 -12.48
CA ARG A 50 5.26 7.14 -12.92
C ARG A 50 6.13 6.87 -11.70
N SER A 51 6.39 5.60 -11.44
CA SER A 51 7.43 5.15 -10.51
C SER A 51 8.78 5.13 -11.23
N THR A 52 9.78 4.42 -10.71
CA THR A 52 11.10 4.26 -11.34
C THR A 52 11.00 3.66 -12.75
N TYR A 53 10.02 2.80 -13.03
CA TYR A 53 9.78 2.19 -14.35
C TYR A 53 8.28 1.96 -14.60
N ASP A 54 7.85 2.02 -15.87
CA ASP A 54 6.42 1.95 -16.22
C ASP A 54 5.90 0.52 -16.38
N LEU A 55 6.80 -0.41 -16.73
CA LEU A 55 6.50 -1.83 -16.83
C LEU A 55 7.72 -2.67 -16.44
N VAL A 56 7.45 -3.89 -15.99
CA VAL A 56 8.46 -4.89 -15.64
C VAL A 56 8.24 -6.16 -16.47
N VAL A 57 9.30 -6.65 -17.10
CA VAL A 57 9.28 -7.88 -17.90
C VAL A 57 9.84 -9.02 -17.05
N LEU A 58 9.02 -10.04 -16.83
CA LEU A 58 9.33 -11.16 -15.94
C LEU A 58 9.83 -12.37 -16.75
N SER A 59 10.66 -13.21 -16.12
CA SER A 59 11.16 -14.44 -16.72
C SER A 59 10.05 -15.49 -16.91
N PRO A 60 10.20 -16.43 -17.86
CA PRO A 60 9.29 -17.56 -17.97
C PRO A 60 9.16 -18.33 -16.65
N GLY A 61 7.94 -18.68 -16.24
CA GLY A 61 7.68 -19.39 -14.98
C GLY A 61 7.30 -18.52 -13.78
N SER A 62 7.38 -17.19 -13.88
CA SER A 62 6.81 -16.28 -12.87
C SER A 62 5.28 -16.44 -12.77
N THR A 63 4.74 -16.45 -11.55
CA THR A 63 3.31 -16.63 -11.26
C THR A 63 2.43 -15.55 -11.90
N GLN A 64 1.33 -15.98 -12.52
CA GLN A 64 0.35 -15.12 -13.21
C GLN A 64 -0.70 -14.55 -12.25
N GLY A 65 -1.19 -13.35 -12.58
CA GLY A 65 -2.61 -13.02 -12.45
C GLY A 65 -3.08 -12.38 -11.14
N GLU A 66 -2.20 -12.07 -10.20
CA GLU A 66 -2.62 -11.39 -8.97
C GLU A 66 -2.63 -9.87 -9.13
N GLN A 67 -3.74 -9.24 -8.71
CA GLN A 67 -3.89 -7.78 -8.68
C GLN A 67 -3.00 -7.12 -7.61
N VAL A 68 -2.51 -7.92 -6.65
CA VAL A 68 -1.59 -7.52 -5.59
C VAL A 68 -0.42 -8.48 -5.61
N VAL A 69 0.79 -7.99 -5.81
CA VAL A 69 1.99 -8.81 -6.02
C VAL A 69 2.98 -8.58 -4.87
N PRO A 70 3.54 -9.64 -4.26
CA PRO A 70 4.60 -9.52 -3.27
C PRO A 70 5.86 -8.84 -3.84
N PRO A 71 6.65 -8.14 -3.01
CA PRO A 71 7.87 -7.47 -3.44
C PRO A 71 8.85 -8.36 -4.22
N ASP A 72 9.11 -9.57 -3.70
CA ASP A 72 10.07 -10.51 -4.27
C ASP A 72 9.64 -11.02 -5.66
N HIS A 73 8.33 -11.11 -5.90
CA HIS A 73 7.78 -11.61 -7.17
C HIS A 73 7.90 -10.59 -8.31
N LEU A 74 7.93 -9.28 -8.00
CA LEU A 74 8.17 -8.23 -9.00
C LEU A 74 9.61 -8.21 -9.51
N VAL A 75 10.55 -8.73 -8.72
CA VAL A 75 11.98 -8.75 -9.08
C VAL A 75 12.38 -10.08 -9.73
N SER A 76 11.50 -11.10 -9.70
CA SER A 76 11.67 -12.40 -10.36
C SER A 76 13.05 -13.03 -10.16
N LEU A 77 13.31 -13.62 -8.99
CA LEU A 77 14.62 -14.22 -8.70
C LEU A 77 14.95 -15.48 -9.53
N HIS A 78 14.04 -15.94 -10.40
CA HIS A 78 14.32 -16.98 -11.40
C HIS A 78 14.93 -16.39 -12.67
N THR A 79 15.91 -17.09 -13.24
CA THR A 79 16.52 -16.72 -14.54
C THR A 79 15.71 -17.31 -15.68
N GLY A 80 15.70 -16.65 -16.83
CA GLY A 80 15.10 -17.24 -18.04
C GLY A 80 14.93 -16.30 -19.21
N ILE A 81 15.26 -15.02 -19.05
CA ILE A 81 15.27 -14.06 -20.15
C ILE A 81 16.64 -14.14 -20.83
N SER A 82 16.63 -14.32 -22.16
CA SER A 82 17.86 -14.40 -22.95
C SER A 82 18.42 -13.04 -23.32
N MET A 83 19.73 -12.96 -23.56
CA MET A 83 20.38 -11.75 -24.08
C MET A 83 19.78 -11.31 -25.43
N ALA A 84 19.35 -12.25 -26.27
CA ALA A 84 18.68 -11.95 -27.53
C ALA A 84 17.30 -11.30 -27.33
N GLN A 85 16.51 -11.81 -26.38
CA GLN A 85 15.21 -11.21 -26.02
C GLN A 85 15.41 -9.79 -25.44
N TYR A 86 16.42 -9.60 -24.59
CA TYR A 86 16.78 -8.29 -24.06
C TYR A 86 17.11 -7.29 -25.18
N GLU A 87 17.99 -7.65 -26.12
CA GLU A 87 18.34 -6.80 -27.26
C GLU A 87 17.12 -6.47 -28.14
N GLN A 88 16.19 -7.42 -28.31
CA GLN A 88 14.94 -7.20 -29.04
C GLN A 88 14.03 -6.18 -28.34
N ILE A 89 13.94 -6.21 -27.00
CA ILE A 89 13.19 -5.24 -26.20
C ILE A 89 13.87 -3.87 -26.25
N LYS A 90 15.19 -3.82 -26.10
CA LYS A 90 16.00 -2.59 -26.12
C LYS A 90 15.81 -1.79 -27.42
N ARG A 91 15.62 -2.48 -28.56
CA ARG A 91 15.42 -1.86 -29.89
C ARG A 91 13.95 -1.60 -30.22
N MET A 92 13.02 -1.91 -29.33
CA MET A 92 11.59 -1.83 -29.62
C MET A 92 11.11 -0.37 -29.67
N ALA A 93 10.33 -0.03 -30.70
CA ALA A 93 9.71 1.27 -30.81
C ALA A 93 8.76 1.55 -29.63
N GLY A 94 9.00 2.66 -28.92
CA GLY A 94 8.26 3.04 -27.72
C GLY A 94 8.97 2.69 -26.41
N VAL A 95 10.09 1.94 -26.44
CA VAL A 95 10.95 1.74 -25.27
C VAL A 95 12.02 2.83 -25.24
N GLU A 96 12.12 3.56 -24.14
CA GLU A 96 13.15 4.59 -23.91
C GLU A 96 14.40 3.97 -23.27
N VAL A 97 14.17 3.20 -22.21
CA VAL A 97 15.20 2.50 -21.45
C VAL A 97 14.69 1.12 -21.11
N ALA A 98 15.51 0.10 -21.33
CA ALA A 98 15.31 -1.25 -20.84
C ALA A 98 16.53 -1.61 -19.98
N ALA A 99 16.34 -1.65 -18.66
CA ALA A 99 17.36 -1.87 -17.66
C ALA A 99 17.21 -3.29 -17.07
N PRO A 100 18.01 -4.25 -17.54
CA PRO A 100 17.99 -5.63 -17.08
C PRO A 100 18.70 -5.79 -15.74
N ILE A 101 18.22 -6.71 -14.91
CA ILE A 101 18.91 -7.19 -13.72
C ILE A 101 19.08 -8.70 -13.85
N SER A 102 20.25 -9.20 -13.47
CA SER A 102 20.56 -10.61 -13.30
C SER A 102 21.12 -10.85 -11.90
N PHE A 103 20.42 -11.58 -11.04
CA PHE A 103 20.96 -12.01 -9.75
C PHE A 103 21.80 -13.26 -9.98
N ILE A 104 23.12 -13.12 -9.91
CA ILE A 104 24.03 -14.22 -10.23
C ILE A 104 23.96 -15.28 -9.15
N GLY A 105 24.17 -14.90 -7.90
CA GLY A 105 24.16 -15.83 -6.77
C GLY A 105 24.69 -15.23 -5.49
N ASN A 106 24.47 -15.94 -4.39
CA ASN A 106 25.10 -15.68 -3.11
C ASN A 106 26.54 -16.17 -3.15
N ALA A 107 27.48 -15.25 -3.03
CA ALA A 107 28.90 -15.50 -3.03
C ALA A 107 29.49 -15.40 -1.62
N ARG A 108 30.58 -16.12 -1.43
CA ARG A 108 31.43 -16.07 -0.25
C ARG A 108 32.18 -14.73 -0.17
N PHE A 109 32.10 -14.04 0.96
CA PHE A 109 33.01 -12.94 1.28
C PHE A 109 34.48 -13.38 1.18
N PRO A 110 35.37 -12.54 0.63
CA PRO A 110 36.79 -12.82 0.64
C PRO A 110 37.28 -12.97 2.09
N MET A 111 38.01 -14.04 2.36
CA MET A 111 38.54 -14.31 3.69
C MET A 111 39.82 -13.49 3.91
N PRO A 112 39.87 -12.63 4.95
CA PRO A 112 41.12 -12.01 5.33
C PRO A 112 42.04 -13.08 5.95
N THR A 113 43.34 -13.00 5.70
CA THR A 113 44.27 -13.87 6.42
C THR A 113 44.37 -13.36 7.87
N VAL A 114 44.27 -14.27 8.85
CA VAL A 114 44.38 -13.92 10.28
C VAL A 114 45.61 -14.56 10.88
N ARG A 115 46.52 -13.72 11.37
CA ARG A 115 47.75 -14.14 12.03
C ARG A 115 47.60 -13.90 13.53
N LEU A 116 47.43 -14.99 14.27
CA LEU A 116 47.32 -14.98 15.73
C LEU A 116 48.62 -15.52 16.35
N GLY A 117 48.94 -15.09 17.57
CA GLY A 117 50.14 -15.54 18.28
C GLY A 117 51.42 -14.73 18.00
N TYR A 118 52.53 -15.23 18.54
CA TYR A 118 53.83 -14.53 18.62
C TYR A 118 54.90 -15.30 17.84
N GLU A 119 55.98 -14.63 17.41
CA GLU A 119 57.10 -15.24 16.66
C GLU A 119 57.78 -16.44 17.35
N HIS A 120 57.55 -16.65 18.65
CA HIS A 120 57.98 -17.85 19.37
C HIS A 120 56.90 -18.25 20.38
N MET A 121 55.97 -19.10 19.94
CA MET A 121 54.97 -19.67 20.85
C MET A 121 55.60 -20.74 21.74
N LEU A 122 55.33 -20.65 23.04
CA LEU A 122 55.80 -21.65 24.00
C LEU A 122 55.18 -23.03 23.68
N PRO A 123 55.96 -24.12 23.72
CA PRO A 123 55.46 -25.47 23.57
C PRO A 123 54.26 -25.76 24.49
N GLY A 124 53.13 -26.18 23.94
CA GLY A 124 51.92 -26.44 24.73
C GLY A 124 50.63 -26.44 23.93
N PHE A 125 49.51 -26.60 24.60
CA PHE A 125 48.20 -26.69 23.96
C PHE A 125 47.41 -25.40 24.11
N TYR A 126 46.71 -25.02 23.05
CA TYR A 126 45.97 -23.78 22.93
C TYR A 126 44.57 -24.07 22.38
N THR A 127 43.63 -23.17 22.65
CA THR A 127 42.28 -23.20 22.09
C THR A 127 42.08 -21.92 21.31
N LEU A 128 41.51 -22.07 20.12
CA LEU A 128 40.96 -20.98 19.34
C LEU A 128 39.46 -21.20 19.19
N THR A 129 38.68 -20.31 19.80
CA THR A 129 37.22 -20.32 19.69
C THR A 129 36.78 -19.16 18.83
N TRP A 130 36.15 -19.48 17.70
CA TRP A 130 35.44 -18.50 16.88
C TRP A 130 33.97 -18.48 17.23
N THR A 131 33.35 -17.30 17.27
CA THR A 131 31.92 -17.14 17.45
C THR A 131 31.39 -16.06 16.52
N ILE A 132 30.40 -16.43 15.71
CA ILE A 132 29.72 -15.55 14.77
C ILE A 132 28.29 -15.34 15.27
N ARG A 133 27.90 -14.08 15.44
CA ARG A 133 26.54 -13.72 15.88
C ARG A 133 25.89 -12.77 14.89
N ALA A 134 24.67 -13.07 14.49
CA ALA A 134 23.87 -12.21 13.61
C ALA A 134 22.71 -11.58 14.37
N PHE A 135 22.33 -10.35 14.01
CA PHE A 135 21.15 -9.67 14.57
C PHE A 135 20.15 -9.34 13.45
N ASP A 136 18.93 -9.87 13.56
CA ASP A 136 17.87 -9.68 12.54
C ASP A 136 16.97 -8.46 12.84
N GLY A 137 17.37 -7.56 13.75
CA GLY A 137 16.53 -6.45 14.21
C GLY A 137 15.59 -6.80 15.37
N VAL A 138 15.35 -8.08 15.64
CA VAL A 138 14.44 -8.56 16.68
C VAL A 138 15.17 -9.40 17.73
N LYS A 139 16.01 -10.35 17.30
CA LYS A 139 16.78 -11.29 18.13
C LYS A 139 18.20 -11.43 17.61
N GLU A 140 19.11 -11.75 18.53
CA GLU A 140 20.49 -12.11 18.21
C GLU A 140 20.60 -13.63 18.13
N TYR A 141 21.20 -14.12 17.06
CA TYR A 141 21.41 -15.53 16.78
C TYR A 141 22.89 -15.83 16.80
N LYS A 142 23.29 -16.95 17.41
CA LYS A 142 24.63 -17.49 17.24
C LYS A 142 24.60 -18.38 16.00
N GLU A 143 25.16 -17.90 14.89
CA GLU A 143 25.13 -18.60 13.59
C GLU A 143 26.23 -19.66 13.50
N TYR A 144 27.37 -19.41 14.13
CA TYR A 144 28.50 -20.34 14.11
C TYR A 144 29.33 -20.26 15.40
N GLN A 145 29.79 -21.43 15.85
CA GLN A 145 30.84 -21.52 16.85
C GLN A 145 31.73 -22.72 16.53
N ARG A 146 33.03 -22.48 16.40
CA ARG A 146 34.03 -23.55 16.25
C ARG A 146 35.06 -23.42 17.36
N HIS A 147 35.33 -24.56 17.99
CA HIS A 147 36.38 -24.70 18.99
C HIS A 147 37.48 -25.58 18.39
N SER A 148 38.62 -24.98 18.09
CA SER A 148 39.78 -25.68 17.54
C SER A 148 40.85 -25.82 18.60
N LEU A 149 41.35 -27.05 18.77
CA LEU A 149 42.50 -27.34 19.61
C LEU A 149 43.77 -27.19 18.76
N ILE A 150 44.72 -26.40 19.24
CA ILE A 150 45.93 -26.01 18.51
C ILE A 150 47.15 -26.34 19.37
N TYR A 151 48.25 -26.76 18.74
CA TYR A 151 49.50 -26.99 19.44
C TYR A 151 50.52 -25.89 19.14
N GLY A 152 50.99 -25.24 20.21
CA GLY A 152 52.11 -24.30 20.32
C GLY A 152 53.46 -24.98 20.16
N GLY A 153 54.33 -24.51 19.26
CA GLY A 153 55.73 -24.93 19.22
C GLY A 153 56.44 -24.53 17.93
N ASP A 154 57.77 -24.59 17.92
CA ASP A 154 58.58 -24.30 16.74
C ASP A 154 58.47 -25.45 15.72
N VAL A 155 57.92 -25.14 14.54
CA VAL A 155 57.80 -26.09 13.42
C VAL A 155 59.06 -26.02 12.56
N PRO A 156 59.72 -27.15 12.25
CA PRO A 156 60.86 -27.14 11.35
C PRO A 156 60.43 -26.71 9.93
N CYS A 157 61.20 -25.81 9.34
CA CYS A 157 60.93 -25.27 8.01
C CYS A 157 62.07 -25.63 7.05
N ASP A 158 61.75 -26.25 5.92
CA ASP A 158 62.69 -26.51 4.82
C ASP A 158 62.20 -25.81 3.55
N GLY A 159 63.07 -25.02 2.92
CA GLY A 159 62.70 -24.27 1.70
C GLY A 159 61.51 -23.30 1.82
N GLY A 160 61.10 -22.93 3.04
CA GLY A 160 59.92 -22.09 3.31
C GLY A 160 58.61 -22.87 3.56
N VAL A 161 58.66 -24.20 3.51
CA VAL A 161 57.55 -25.09 3.90
C VAL A 161 57.78 -25.52 5.34
N CYS A 162 56.85 -25.20 6.23
CA CYS A 162 56.92 -25.54 7.65
C CYS A 162 55.88 -26.61 7.95
N GLU A 163 56.33 -27.84 8.22
CA GLU A 163 55.46 -28.97 8.52
C GLU A 163 55.92 -29.73 9.77
N TRP A 164 54.95 -30.24 10.52
CA TRP A 164 55.23 -31.11 11.66
C TRP A 164 55.85 -32.43 11.18
N PRO A 165 56.89 -32.95 11.88
CA PRO A 165 57.38 -34.30 11.64
C PRO A 165 56.23 -35.30 11.67
N GLU A 166 56.25 -36.29 10.78
CA GLU A 166 55.11 -37.18 10.54
C GLU A 166 54.63 -37.94 11.79
N GLN A 167 55.57 -38.25 12.69
CA GLN A 167 55.27 -38.86 13.99
C GLN A 167 54.52 -37.89 14.92
N THR A 168 55.02 -36.66 15.09
CA THR A 168 54.36 -35.61 15.88
C THR A 168 52.99 -35.26 15.31
N LYS A 169 52.86 -35.23 13.98
CA LYS A 169 51.57 -34.99 13.30
C LYS A 169 50.53 -36.05 13.66
N LYS A 170 50.90 -37.34 13.63
CA LYS A 170 50.01 -38.44 14.03
C LYS A 170 49.62 -38.35 15.51
N GLU A 171 50.57 -38.00 16.38
CA GLU A 171 50.34 -37.84 17.82
C GLU A 171 49.36 -36.69 18.10
N LEU A 172 49.56 -35.53 17.47
CA LEU A 172 48.66 -34.39 17.57
C LEU A 172 47.24 -34.74 17.06
N GLN A 173 47.14 -35.44 15.94
CA GLN A 173 45.85 -35.92 15.41
C GLN A 173 45.14 -36.86 16.38
N GLN A 174 45.86 -37.75 17.06
CA GLN A 174 45.29 -38.64 18.08
C GLN A 174 44.79 -37.88 19.33
N LEU A 175 45.40 -36.73 19.63
CA LEU A 175 44.94 -35.82 20.69
C LEU A 175 43.77 -34.91 20.25
N GLY A 176 43.32 -35.03 19.00
CA GLY A 176 42.28 -34.17 18.43
C GLY A 176 42.76 -32.73 18.17
N VAL A 177 44.07 -32.51 18.08
CA VAL A 177 44.67 -31.24 17.67
C VAL A 177 44.57 -31.10 16.15
N ASP A 178 44.16 -29.91 15.71
CA ASP A 178 44.13 -29.57 14.30
C ASP A 178 45.56 -29.35 13.76
N THR A 179 45.96 -30.16 12.79
CA THR A 179 47.32 -30.18 12.21
C THR A 179 47.40 -29.54 10.82
N TYR A 180 46.30 -28.95 10.34
CA TYR A 180 46.24 -28.27 9.04
C TYR A 180 46.73 -26.82 9.05
N PHE A 181 47.10 -26.29 10.22
CA PHE A 181 47.62 -24.93 10.36
C PHE A 181 49.10 -24.86 10.01
N SER A 182 49.48 -23.96 9.09
CA SER A 182 50.88 -23.66 8.79
C SER A 182 51.43 -22.65 9.81
N VAL A 183 52.62 -22.89 10.32
CA VAL A 183 53.33 -21.92 11.17
C VAL A 183 54.37 -21.25 10.29
N ARG A 184 54.22 -19.94 10.02
CA ARG A 184 55.18 -19.18 9.20
C ARG A 184 55.87 -18.15 10.08
N GLN A 185 57.21 -18.22 10.19
CA GLN A 185 58.00 -17.31 11.04
C GLN A 185 57.48 -17.24 12.48
N GLY A 186 57.00 -18.38 13.01
CA GLY A 186 56.57 -18.52 14.39
C GLY A 186 55.15 -18.05 14.74
N LYS A 187 54.44 -17.33 13.87
CA LYS A 187 53.02 -16.96 14.10
C LYS A 187 52.06 -18.03 13.60
N TYR A 188 50.94 -18.20 14.30
CA TYR A 188 49.88 -19.13 13.92
C TYR A 188 49.10 -18.56 12.75
N PHE A 189 49.12 -19.29 11.64
CA PHE A 189 48.27 -19.00 10.51
C PHE A 189 46.94 -19.73 10.68
N THR A 190 45.84 -18.99 10.70
CA THR A 190 44.51 -19.59 10.75
C THR A 190 43.57 -18.86 9.80
N GLY A 191 42.78 -19.61 9.05
CA GLY A 191 41.67 -19.05 8.28
C GLY A 191 40.57 -18.63 9.25
N MET A 192 40.06 -17.41 9.07
CA MET A 192 38.83 -16.99 9.71
C MET A 192 37.68 -17.86 9.18
N PRO A 193 36.76 -18.37 10.03
CA PRO A 193 35.56 -19.04 9.53
C PRO A 193 34.73 -18.10 8.67
N HIS A 194 34.00 -18.68 7.72
CA HIS A 194 33.29 -17.91 6.72
C HIS A 194 32.27 -16.95 7.35
N PRO A 195 32.44 -15.61 7.26
CA PRO A 195 31.61 -14.68 8.02
C PRO A 195 30.19 -14.47 7.47
N GLY A 196 29.72 -15.29 6.53
CA GLY A 196 28.45 -15.06 5.80
C GLY A 196 28.57 -15.00 4.28
N THR A 197 27.47 -14.73 3.58
CA THR A 197 27.44 -14.57 2.12
C THR A 197 27.02 -13.16 1.73
N PHE A 198 27.33 -12.73 0.51
CA PHE A 198 26.76 -11.53 -0.10
C PHE A 198 26.16 -11.85 -1.46
N LEU A 199 25.11 -11.13 -1.84
CA LEU A 199 24.49 -11.30 -3.14
C LEU A 199 25.25 -10.50 -4.21
N LEU A 200 25.60 -11.16 -5.32
CA LEU A 200 26.14 -10.50 -6.52
C LEU A 200 25.04 -10.38 -7.57
N ALA A 201 24.82 -9.17 -8.09
CA ALA A 201 23.92 -8.94 -9.21
C ALA A 201 24.67 -8.31 -10.39
N ALA A 202 24.13 -8.45 -11.59
CA ALA A 202 24.63 -7.90 -12.82
C ALA A 202 23.60 -7.01 -13.49
N ILE A 203 24.09 -5.95 -14.13
CA ILE A 203 23.31 -4.90 -14.79
C ILE A 203 23.92 -4.56 -16.16
N ASP A 204 23.14 -3.90 -17.02
CA ASP A 204 23.69 -3.12 -18.15
C ASP A 204 24.02 -1.72 -17.61
N PRO A 205 25.31 -1.35 -17.45
CA PRO A 205 25.69 -0.07 -16.83
C PRO A 205 25.09 1.16 -17.52
N ASP A 206 24.95 1.13 -18.85
CA ASP A 206 24.40 2.26 -19.62
C ASP A 206 22.89 2.37 -19.46
N ALA A 207 22.20 1.23 -19.47
CA ALA A 207 20.76 1.22 -19.23
C ALA A 207 20.45 1.66 -17.79
N GLU A 208 21.24 1.19 -16.84
CA GLU A 208 21.09 1.52 -15.43
C GLU A 208 21.39 3.01 -15.16
N ASN A 209 22.45 3.55 -15.76
CA ASN A 209 22.75 4.97 -15.65
C ASN A 209 21.67 5.86 -16.30
N ARG A 210 21.00 5.39 -17.36
CA ARG A 210 19.84 6.11 -17.93
C ARG A 210 18.59 6.01 -17.08
N LEU A 211 18.39 4.91 -16.34
CA LEU A 211 17.20 4.70 -15.51
C LEU A 211 17.32 5.39 -14.14
N VAL A 212 18.44 5.21 -13.44
CA VAL A 212 18.63 5.63 -12.03
C VAL A 212 19.82 6.55 -11.80
N HIS A 213 20.52 6.95 -12.88
CA HIS A 213 21.72 7.81 -12.81
C HIS A 213 22.84 7.22 -11.94
N LEU A 214 23.07 5.91 -12.05
CA LEU A 214 24.10 5.16 -11.32
C LEU A 214 25.48 5.84 -11.31
N ASN A 215 25.93 6.45 -12.41
CA ASN A 215 27.26 7.07 -12.43
C ASN A 215 27.37 8.29 -11.49
N ARG A 216 26.25 8.96 -11.16
CA ARG A 216 26.22 10.06 -10.21
C ARG A 216 26.28 9.60 -8.75
N SER A 217 25.96 8.33 -8.47
CA SER A 217 26.02 7.77 -7.13
C SER A 217 27.38 7.18 -6.77
N ILE A 218 28.28 7.02 -7.75
CA ILE A 218 29.64 6.55 -7.52
C ILE A 218 30.40 7.59 -6.68
N THR A 219 30.98 7.13 -5.57
CA THR A 219 31.67 7.95 -4.58
C THR A 219 33.18 7.75 -4.64
N GLN A 220 33.65 6.57 -5.05
CA GLN A 220 35.06 6.25 -5.22
C GLN A 220 35.27 5.33 -6.42
N GLY A 221 36.46 5.41 -7.02
CA GLY A 221 36.84 4.56 -8.15
C GLY A 221 36.11 4.94 -9.44
N GLU A 222 35.99 3.97 -10.33
CA GLU A 222 35.49 4.17 -11.70
C GLU A 222 34.16 3.43 -11.93
N PRO A 223 33.34 3.84 -12.91
CA PRO A 223 32.15 3.10 -13.32
C PRO A 223 32.50 1.72 -13.89
N LEU A 224 31.50 0.84 -13.93
CA LEU A 224 31.64 -0.48 -14.53
C LEU A 224 32.01 -0.37 -16.02
N PRO A 225 33.00 -1.14 -16.50
CA PRO A 225 33.41 -1.10 -17.90
C PRO A 225 32.36 -1.72 -18.82
N GLN A 226 32.27 -1.21 -20.04
CA GLN A 226 31.44 -1.79 -21.08
C GLN A 226 32.26 -2.73 -21.96
N GLN A 227 32.29 -4.00 -21.57
CA GLN A 227 33.13 -5.02 -22.21
C GLN A 227 32.29 -6.09 -22.91
N LYS A 228 32.73 -6.53 -24.08
CA LYS A 228 32.08 -7.63 -24.84
C LYS A 228 32.42 -9.01 -24.28
N GLN A 229 33.59 -9.13 -23.64
CA GLN A 229 34.11 -10.33 -23.00
C GLN A 229 34.81 -9.92 -21.70
N LEU A 230 34.95 -10.86 -20.77
CA LEU A 230 35.71 -10.62 -19.53
C LEU A 230 37.22 -10.67 -19.82
N ASP A 231 37.98 -9.82 -19.14
CA ASP A 231 39.44 -9.89 -19.15
C ASP A 231 39.91 -11.18 -18.47
N VAL A 232 41.06 -11.69 -18.90
CA VAL A 232 41.69 -12.90 -18.34
C VAL A 232 42.84 -12.51 -17.44
N TYR A 233 42.92 -13.13 -16.26
CA TYR A 233 44.03 -13.01 -15.33
C TYR A 233 45.16 -13.97 -15.76
N SER A 234 46.11 -13.48 -16.55
CA SER A 234 47.17 -14.28 -17.17
C SER A 234 48.16 -14.90 -16.19
N ASP A 235 48.31 -14.30 -15.00
CA ASP A 235 49.37 -14.65 -14.06
C ASP A 235 48.99 -15.83 -13.15
N LEU A 236 47.73 -16.28 -13.21
CA LEU A 236 47.24 -17.44 -12.46
C LEU A 236 47.15 -18.68 -13.37
N PRO A 237 47.47 -19.88 -12.85
CA PRO A 237 47.31 -21.12 -13.60
C PRO A 237 45.84 -21.33 -13.98
N LYS A 238 45.61 -21.97 -15.13
CA LYS A 238 44.26 -22.32 -15.57
C LYS A 238 43.62 -23.32 -14.60
N VAL A 239 42.30 -23.25 -14.48
CA VAL A 239 41.48 -24.13 -13.65
C VAL A 239 40.83 -25.19 -14.55
N LEU A 240 40.74 -26.43 -14.11
CA LEU A 240 40.02 -27.48 -14.84
C LEU A 240 38.54 -27.41 -14.48
N ASP A 241 37.65 -27.41 -15.47
CA ASP A 241 36.22 -27.51 -15.23
C ASP A 241 35.78 -28.92 -14.83
N GLY A 242 34.50 -29.10 -14.46
CA GLY A 242 33.96 -30.39 -14.05
C GLY A 242 33.95 -31.47 -15.14
N ASN A 243 34.31 -31.12 -16.37
CA ASN A 243 34.51 -32.06 -17.49
C ASN A 243 36.01 -32.29 -17.77
N GLY A 244 36.91 -31.69 -16.99
CA GLY A 244 38.37 -31.77 -17.17
C GLY A 244 38.94 -30.83 -18.25
N GLU A 245 38.18 -29.83 -18.72
CA GLU A 245 38.70 -28.84 -19.68
C GLU A 245 39.39 -27.66 -18.97
N GLU A 246 40.57 -27.27 -19.46
CA GLU A 246 41.28 -26.10 -18.93
C GLU A 246 40.56 -24.78 -19.27
N ARG A 247 40.30 -23.96 -18.24
CA ARG A 247 39.71 -22.63 -18.36
C ARG A 247 40.61 -21.55 -17.75
N PRO A 248 40.71 -20.37 -18.40
CA PRO A 248 41.42 -19.24 -17.82
C PRO A 248 40.64 -18.65 -16.64
N ASN A 249 41.35 -17.96 -15.75
CA ASN A 249 40.74 -17.17 -14.68
C ASN A 249 40.20 -15.85 -15.25
N TYR A 250 38.90 -15.61 -15.12
CA TYR A 250 38.27 -14.39 -15.62
C TYR A 250 38.18 -13.31 -14.55
N ILE A 251 38.43 -12.06 -14.93
CA ILE A 251 38.29 -10.90 -14.06
C ILE A 251 36.85 -10.37 -14.13
N VAL A 252 36.18 -10.35 -12.99
CA VAL A 252 34.82 -9.85 -12.82
C VAL A 252 34.89 -8.47 -12.16
N PRO A 253 34.78 -7.37 -12.92
CA PRO A 253 34.76 -6.04 -12.34
C PRO A 253 33.46 -5.83 -11.54
N VAL A 254 33.58 -5.24 -10.34
CA VAL A 254 32.42 -4.97 -9.48
C VAL A 254 32.37 -3.55 -8.96
N LEU A 255 31.15 -3.03 -8.83
CA LEU A 255 30.83 -1.79 -8.14
C LEU A 255 30.22 -2.16 -6.79
N VAL A 256 30.83 -1.70 -5.69
CA VAL A 256 30.46 -2.12 -4.33
C VAL A 256 29.52 -1.10 -3.70
N ASN A 257 28.45 -1.55 -3.06
CA ASN A 257 27.55 -0.70 -2.30
C ASN A 257 28.24 -0.21 -1.02
N GLN A 258 28.22 1.10 -0.78
CA GLN A 258 28.84 1.69 0.41
C GLN A 258 28.12 1.32 1.71
N GLU A 259 26.82 1.06 1.65
CA GLU A 259 26.10 0.54 2.81
C GLU A 259 26.26 -0.98 2.86
N LEU A 260 27.29 -1.42 3.59
CA LEU A 260 27.44 -2.82 3.92
C LEU A 260 26.27 -3.26 4.82
N PRO A 261 25.70 -4.45 4.60
CA PRO A 261 24.74 -5.04 5.52
C PRO A 261 25.47 -5.43 6.82
N GLN A 262 25.68 -4.47 7.75
CA GLN A 262 26.25 -4.75 9.07
C GLN A 262 25.26 -5.59 9.88
N GLN A 263 25.42 -6.91 9.81
CA GLN A 263 24.48 -7.85 10.41
C GLN A 263 25.15 -8.83 11.34
N VAL A 264 26.49 -8.93 11.30
CA VAL A 264 27.24 -9.99 11.96
C VAL A 264 28.39 -9.43 12.78
N THR A 265 28.52 -9.90 14.03
CA THR A 265 29.69 -9.67 14.89
C THR A 265 30.50 -10.95 14.95
N VAL A 266 31.78 -10.88 14.58
CA VAL A 266 32.72 -12.00 14.75
C VAL A 266 33.60 -11.75 15.97
N GLN A 267 33.70 -12.76 16.83
CA GLN A 267 34.52 -12.76 18.02
C GLN A 267 35.47 -13.95 17.97
N ALA A 268 36.69 -13.75 18.46
CA ALA A 268 37.64 -14.83 18.68
C ALA A 268 38.18 -14.79 20.10
N SER A 269 38.40 -15.98 20.67
CA SER A 269 39.13 -16.18 21.92
C SER A 269 40.30 -17.12 21.64
N PHE A 270 41.51 -16.67 21.96
CA PHE A 270 42.74 -17.43 21.81
C PHE A 270 43.41 -17.59 23.18
N GLU A 271 43.49 -18.83 23.65
CA GLU A 271 43.75 -19.16 25.05
C GLU A 271 44.77 -20.31 25.15
N LYS A 272 45.71 -20.20 26.08
CA LYS A 272 46.63 -21.29 26.44
C LYS A 272 45.99 -22.19 27.50
N LEU A 273 46.07 -23.51 27.31
CA LEU A 273 45.53 -24.51 28.23
C LEU A 273 46.55 -24.94 29.27
N LYS A 274 46.08 -25.19 30.49
CA LYS A 274 46.89 -25.77 31.56
C LYS A 274 46.98 -27.28 31.38
N THR A 275 48.16 -27.80 31.06
CA THR A 275 48.41 -29.23 30.87
C THR A 275 49.52 -29.76 31.78
N SER A 276 49.57 -31.08 32.00
CA SER A 276 50.61 -31.75 32.79
C SER A 276 51.98 -31.76 32.10
N SER A 277 51.99 -31.70 30.77
CA SER A 277 53.18 -31.56 29.93
C SER A 277 52.86 -30.73 28.69
N GLY A 278 53.86 -30.04 28.14
CA GLY A 278 53.79 -29.38 26.83
C GLY A 278 54.20 -30.29 25.66
N ASP A 279 54.63 -31.53 25.94
CA ASP A 279 55.06 -32.51 24.94
C ASP A 279 53.87 -33.42 24.54
N PRO A 280 53.48 -33.49 23.24
CA PRO A 280 52.40 -34.34 22.75
C PRO A 280 52.60 -35.83 23.07
N HIS A 281 53.84 -36.31 22.99
CA HIS A 281 54.16 -37.72 23.20
C HIS A 281 53.91 -38.14 24.65
N VAL A 282 54.37 -37.31 25.60
CA VAL A 282 54.17 -37.53 27.04
C VAL A 282 52.68 -37.48 27.40
N LEU A 283 51.94 -36.55 26.79
CA LEU A 283 50.53 -36.38 27.10
C LEU A 283 49.65 -37.53 26.58
N LEU A 284 50.00 -38.09 25.41
CA LEU A 284 49.38 -39.30 24.88
C LEU A 284 49.61 -40.51 25.77
N GLN A 285 50.85 -40.71 26.26
CA GLN A 285 51.17 -41.83 27.16
C GLN A 285 50.37 -41.77 28.49
N GLN A 286 49.91 -40.59 28.89
CA GLN A 286 49.08 -40.39 30.08
C GLN A 286 47.57 -40.61 29.82
N ASN A 287 47.15 -41.04 28.62
CA ASN A 287 45.75 -41.17 28.22
C ASN A 287 44.93 -39.87 28.37
N ALA A 288 45.59 -38.70 28.26
CA ALA A 288 44.99 -37.40 28.58
C ALA A 288 44.17 -36.77 27.42
N GLY A 289 43.95 -37.48 26.31
CA GLY A 289 43.26 -36.95 25.13
C GLY A 289 41.86 -36.39 25.43
N ASN A 290 41.06 -37.10 26.24
CA ASN A 290 39.73 -36.62 26.68
C ASN A 290 39.80 -35.50 27.73
N THR A 291 40.94 -35.31 28.39
CA THR A 291 41.17 -34.31 29.44
C THR A 291 41.54 -32.95 28.85
N LEU A 292 42.17 -32.93 27.67
CA LEU A 292 42.60 -31.73 26.95
C LEU A 292 41.44 -30.81 26.58
N GLN A 293 40.35 -31.37 26.07
CA GLN A 293 39.13 -30.60 25.74
C GLN A 293 38.46 -29.98 26.97
N LYS A 294 38.77 -30.47 28.17
CA LYS A 294 38.21 -29.99 29.45
C LYS A 294 39.25 -29.26 30.30
N ALA A 295 40.45 -29.01 29.76
CA ALA A 295 41.52 -28.36 30.50
C ALA A 295 41.14 -26.91 30.84
N SER A 296 41.51 -26.45 32.03
CA SER A 296 41.31 -25.05 32.43
C SER A 296 42.26 -24.12 31.69
N VAL A 297 41.82 -22.91 31.39
CA VAL A 297 42.65 -21.85 30.79
C VAL A 297 43.78 -21.45 31.73
N GLU A 298 45.02 -21.46 31.23
CA GLU A 298 46.22 -20.96 31.92
C GLU A 298 46.39 -19.46 31.68
N GLN A 299 46.24 -19.02 30.43
CA GLN A 299 46.45 -17.63 30.01
C GLN A 299 45.57 -17.28 28.82
N ILE A 300 44.92 -16.11 28.85
CA ILE A 300 44.20 -15.54 27.70
C ILE A 300 45.19 -14.70 26.88
N LEU A 301 45.38 -15.05 25.61
CA LEU A 301 46.28 -14.32 24.70
C LEU A 301 45.53 -13.24 23.94
N PHE A 302 44.31 -13.54 23.51
CA PHE A 302 43.42 -12.60 22.83
C PHE A 302 41.97 -12.97 23.13
N GLN A 303 41.13 -11.97 23.41
CA GLN A 303 39.68 -12.15 23.45
C GLN A 303 39.02 -10.85 23.02
N GLY A 304 38.33 -10.88 21.89
CA GLY A 304 37.75 -9.65 21.35
C GLY A 304 36.99 -9.82 20.05
N LYS A 305 36.45 -8.69 19.56
CA LYS A 305 35.86 -8.62 18.22
C LYS A 305 36.95 -8.62 17.16
N VAL A 306 36.73 -9.37 16.09
CA VAL A 306 37.61 -9.43 14.93
C VAL A 306 37.01 -8.56 13.84
N PRO A 307 37.75 -7.58 13.29
CA PRO A 307 37.27 -6.77 12.18
C PRO A 307 37.03 -7.66 10.95
N THR A 308 35.98 -7.38 10.17
CA THR A 308 35.65 -8.14 8.97
C THR A 308 35.51 -7.23 7.76
N PRO A 309 35.72 -7.75 6.53
CA PRO A 309 35.39 -7.02 5.29
C PRO A 309 33.93 -6.59 5.18
N GLN A 310 33.05 -7.15 6.02
CA GLN A 310 31.64 -6.77 6.11
C GLN A 310 31.40 -5.52 6.96
N SER A 311 32.38 -5.10 7.75
CA SER A 311 32.25 -3.96 8.67
C SER A 311 32.62 -2.63 8.02
N ASP A 312 33.43 -2.66 6.95
CA ASP A 312 33.96 -1.49 6.27
C ASP A 312 34.22 -1.76 4.78
N VAL A 313 33.79 -0.83 3.93
CA VAL A 313 33.82 -0.95 2.47
C VAL A 313 35.26 -0.87 1.97
N GLU A 314 36.10 -0.03 2.58
CA GLU A 314 37.51 0.08 2.19
C GLU A 314 38.23 -1.26 2.37
N THR A 315 37.91 -1.95 3.47
CA THR A 315 38.39 -3.29 3.78
C THR A 315 38.00 -4.29 2.69
N PHE A 316 36.78 -4.22 2.14
CA PHE A 316 36.36 -5.07 1.00
C PHE A 316 37.03 -4.66 -0.32
N MET A 317 37.23 -3.36 -0.56
CA MET A 317 37.80 -2.82 -1.80
C MET A 317 39.29 -3.16 -1.99
N HIS A 318 40.04 -3.24 -0.89
CA HIS A 318 41.50 -3.42 -0.91
C HIS A 318 41.98 -4.77 -0.41
N GLY A 319 41.12 -5.55 0.26
CA GLY A 319 41.55 -6.76 0.96
C GLY A 319 42.40 -6.40 2.18
N VAL A 320 42.30 -7.21 3.23
CA VAL A 320 43.06 -6.98 4.45
C VAL A 320 43.63 -8.27 5.01
N ASP A 321 44.82 -8.13 5.57
CA ASP A 321 45.39 -9.07 6.50
C ASP A 321 45.17 -8.56 7.92
N ILE A 322 44.82 -9.47 8.83
CA ILE A 322 44.62 -9.16 10.24
C ILE A 322 45.78 -9.77 11.01
N GLU A 323 46.51 -8.93 11.74
CA GLU A 323 47.67 -9.36 12.51
C GLU A 323 47.50 -8.99 13.98
N GLN A 324 47.77 -9.95 14.86
CA GLN A 324 47.78 -9.72 16.30
C GLN A 324 49.04 -8.95 16.72
N GLU A 325 48.82 -7.82 17.40
CA GLU A 325 49.84 -7.06 18.12
C GLU A 325 49.46 -6.96 19.61
N GLY A 326 50.11 -7.77 20.43
CA GLY A 326 49.80 -7.89 21.86
C GLY A 326 48.37 -8.43 22.06
N SER A 327 47.53 -7.68 22.77
CA SER A 327 46.11 -8.02 23.00
C SER A 327 45.16 -7.41 21.96
N THR A 328 45.68 -6.74 20.92
CA THR A 328 44.89 -6.05 19.89
C THR A 328 45.11 -6.65 18.51
N LEU A 329 44.15 -6.44 17.60
CA LEU A 329 44.26 -6.81 16.19
C LEU A 329 44.46 -5.55 15.35
N ARG A 330 45.44 -5.57 14.45
CA ARG A 330 45.66 -4.53 13.45
C ARG A 330 45.29 -5.02 12.06
N LEU A 331 44.68 -4.13 11.29
CA LEU A 331 44.37 -4.33 9.88
C LEU A 331 45.54 -3.82 9.04
N ARG A 332 46.00 -4.63 8.10
CA ARG A 332 46.99 -4.26 7.10
C ARG A 332 46.36 -4.44 5.72
N THR A 333 46.29 -3.37 4.93
CA THR A 333 45.79 -3.45 3.55
C THR A 333 46.69 -4.36 2.72
N SER A 334 46.08 -5.31 2.01
CA SER A 334 46.78 -6.15 1.06
C SER A 334 47.14 -5.34 -0.20
N GLU A 335 48.23 -5.73 -0.88
CA GLU A 335 48.53 -5.22 -2.23
C GLU A 335 47.64 -5.89 -3.28
N GLU A 336 46.99 -7.00 -2.93
CA GLU A 336 46.18 -7.83 -3.80
C GLU A 336 44.80 -7.23 -4.03
N LYS A 337 44.46 -6.95 -5.29
CA LYS A 337 43.22 -6.23 -5.68
C LYS A 337 42.15 -7.13 -6.31
N SER A 338 42.34 -8.45 -6.31
CA SER A 338 41.41 -9.40 -6.91
C SER A 338 41.19 -10.59 -5.97
N PHE A 339 39.95 -11.03 -5.82
CA PHE A 339 39.56 -12.06 -4.85
C PHE A 339 38.81 -13.20 -5.52
N ALA A 340 39.02 -14.44 -5.08
CA ALA A 340 38.27 -15.60 -5.56
C ALA A 340 36.76 -15.42 -5.33
N LEU A 341 35.97 -15.63 -6.39
CA LEU A 341 34.52 -15.53 -6.34
C LEU A 341 33.90 -16.93 -6.29
N ASN A 342 33.56 -17.37 -5.07
CA ASN A 342 32.96 -18.67 -4.83
C ASN A 342 31.45 -18.54 -4.60
N PHE A 343 30.66 -18.99 -5.57
CA PHE A 343 29.21 -19.04 -5.46
C PHE A 343 28.76 -20.27 -4.68
N LEU A 344 27.68 -20.09 -3.94
CA LEU A 344 27.13 -21.16 -3.12
C LEU A 344 25.74 -21.57 -3.57
N SER A 345 24.89 -20.59 -3.81
CA SER A 345 23.51 -20.81 -4.17
C SER A 345 22.98 -19.63 -4.97
N ARG A 346 21.88 -19.88 -5.67
CA ARG A 346 21.13 -18.83 -6.34
C ARG A 346 19.94 -18.39 -5.46
N PRO A 347 19.62 -17.09 -5.45
CA PRO A 347 18.49 -16.59 -4.67
C PRO A 347 17.16 -17.04 -5.27
N THR A 348 16.15 -17.18 -4.42
CA THR A 348 14.80 -17.61 -4.80
C THR A 348 13.72 -16.78 -4.12
N ASN A 349 12.51 -16.83 -4.68
CA ASN A 349 11.35 -16.11 -4.15
C ASN A 349 10.76 -16.80 -2.91
N LEU A 350 10.21 -16.00 -1.99
CA LEU A 350 9.37 -16.52 -0.92
C LEU A 350 8.07 -17.13 -1.46
N GLN A 351 7.63 -18.20 -0.81
CA GLN A 351 6.34 -18.82 -1.04
C GLN A 351 5.35 -18.37 0.03
N TYR A 352 4.21 -17.85 -0.43
CA TYR A 352 3.12 -17.37 0.41
C TYR A 352 1.90 -18.26 0.23
N GLN A 353 1.22 -18.56 1.33
CA GLN A 353 -0.06 -19.26 1.33
C GLN A 353 -1.15 -18.36 1.90
N LEU A 354 -2.27 -18.22 1.18
CA LEU A 354 -3.44 -17.49 1.68
C LEU A 354 -4.04 -18.23 2.88
N MET A 355 -4.21 -17.53 4.00
CA MET A 355 -4.82 -18.09 5.20
C MET A 355 -6.35 -18.09 5.09
N ARG A 356 -6.98 -19.13 5.66
CA ARG A 356 -8.45 -19.17 5.79
C ARG A 356 -8.95 -18.18 6.83
N GLU A 357 -8.17 -18.01 7.89
CA GLU A 357 -8.45 -17.06 8.96
C GLU A 357 -7.93 -15.66 8.59
N LYS A 358 -8.60 -14.64 9.13
CA LYS A 358 -8.20 -13.25 8.95
C LYS A 358 -7.04 -12.92 9.90
N GLY A 359 -6.20 -11.98 9.48
CA GLY A 359 -5.14 -11.45 10.33
C GLY A 359 -5.70 -10.70 11.56
N PRO A 360 -4.85 -10.33 12.52
CA PRO A 360 -5.23 -9.56 13.71
C PRO A 360 -5.91 -8.23 13.40
N ASP A 361 -5.70 -7.69 12.19
CA ASP A 361 -6.32 -6.47 11.68
C ASP A 361 -7.69 -6.70 11.00
N GLY A 362 -8.18 -7.95 10.97
CA GLY A 362 -9.44 -8.34 10.36
C GLY A 362 -9.43 -8.40 8.81
N LYS A 363 -8.26 -8.28 8.18
CA LYS A 363 -8.07 -8.37 6.73
C LYS A 363 -7.60 -9.77 6.32
N SER A 364 -7.64 -10.04 5.01
CA SER A 364 -7.00 -11.25 4.45
C SER A 364 -5.51 -11.23 4.78
N ALA A 365 -4.99 -12.36 5.23
CA ALA A 365 -3.60 -12.48 5.59
C ALA A 365 -2.98 -13.72 4.94
N TYR A 366 -1.66 -13.70 4.86
CA TYR A 366 -0.86 -14.73 4.22
C TYR A 366 0.08 -15.34 5.24
N GLN A 367 0.55 -16.56 4.98
CA GLN A 367 1.56 -17.23 5.78
C GLN A 367 2.75 -17.57 4.90
N VAL A 368 3.96 -17.35 5.42
CA VAL A 368 5.18 -17.84 4.77
C VAL A 368 5.24 -19.35 4.90
N VAL A 369 5.53 -20.04 3.80
CA VAL A 369 5.69 -21.50 3.78
C VAL A 369 7.12 -21.86 4.19
N PRO A 370 7.34 -22.57 5.31
CA PRO A 370 8.68 -22.94 5.72
C PRO A 370 9.22 -24.10 4.88
N MET A 371 10.53 -24.08 4.64
CA MET A 371 11.21 -25.03 3.76
C MET A 371 12.04 -26.04 4.56
N PRO A 372 12.33 -27.24 3.98
CA PRO A 372 13.32 -28.15 4.52
C PRO A 372 14.68 -27.47 4.65
N GLN A 373 15.37 -27.73 5.76
CA GLN A 373 16.73 -27.28 5.93
C GLN A 373 17.69 -28.22 5.20
N GLU A 374 18.30 -27.74 4.12
CA GLU A 374 19.35 -28.48 3.40
C GLU A 374 20.66 -28.43 4.19
N THR A 375 21.04 -29.56 4.78
CA THR A 375 22.25 -29.72 5.61
C THR A 375 23.50 -30.14 4.82
N GLY A 376 23.40 -30.34 3.50
CA GLY A 376 24.33 -31.17 2.74
C GLY A 376 25.67 -30.59 2.29
N SER A 377 25.96 -29.29 2.48
CA SER A 377 27.25 -28.69 2.06
C SER A 377 27.73 -27.54 2.96
N TRP A 378 27.10 -27.39 4.13
CA TRP A 378 27.17 -26.18 4.96
C TRP A 378 27.50 -26.52 6.42
N ASP A 379 28.45 -27.43 6.64
CA ASP A 379 28.89 -27.89 7.97
C ASP A 379 29.39 -26.76 8.91
N GLU A 380 29.45 -25.52 8.42
CA GLU A 380 29.86 -24.33 9.16
C GLU A 380 28.71 -23.42 9.65
N TYR A 381 27.44 -23.82 9.60
CA TYR A 381 26.36 -23.05 10.25
C TYR A 381 25.58 -23.91 11.24
N GLU A 382 25.54 -23.50 12.51
CA GLU A 382 24.67 -24.14 13.51
C GLU A 382 23.21 -23.78 13.17
N GLY A 383 22.55 -24.67 12.43
CA GLY A 383 21.21 -24.52 11.86
C GLY A 383 20.07 -24.18 12.82
N LYS A 384 20.01 -22.94 13.32
CA LYS A 384 19.02 -22.47 14.30
C LYS A 384 17.96 -21.50 13.73
N ASN A 385 18.09 -21.10 12.46
CA ASN A 385 17.22 -20.11 11.84
C ASN A 385 16.14 -20.76 10.97
N LEU A 386 14.95 -20.15 10.94
CA LEU A 386 13.86 -20.57 10.07
C LEU A 386 14.26 -20.38 8.59
N ALA A 387 14.43 -21.47 7.86
CA ALA A 387 14.53 -21.51 6.41
C ALA A 387 13.15 -21.34 5.79
N VAL A 388 12.98 -20.26 5.03
CA VAL A 388 11.76 -19.92 4.29
C VAL A 388 12.01 -19.71 2.79
N ARG A 389 13.28 -19.62 2.38
CA ARG A 389 13.71 -19.59 0.99
C ARG A 389 14.33 -20.93 0.58
N PRO A 390 13.92 -21.54 -0.55
CA PRO A 390 14.67 -22.63 -1.16
C PRO A 390 16.06 -22.16 -1.60
N LEU A 391 17.05 -23.04 -1.57
CA LEU A 391 18.31 -22.80 -2.25
C LEU A 391 18.25 -23.46 -3.61
N GLU A 392 18.48 -22.68 -4.67
CA GLU A 392 18.76 -23.26 -5.99
C GLU A 392 20.27 -23.55 -6.07
N PRO A 393 20.68 -24.79 -6.39
CA PRO A 393 22.09 -25.11 -6.54
C PRO A 393 22.66 -24.29 -7.70
N PHE A 394 23.91 -23.89 -7.57
CA PHE A 394 24.62 -23.26 -8.67
C PHE A 394 24.95 -24.35 -9.72
N PRO A 395 24.64 -24.14 -11.02
CA PRO A 395 24.91 -25.14 -12.05
C PRO A 395 26.41 -25.47 -12.08
N ASP A 396 26.72 -26.77 -11.99
CA ASP A 396 28.04 -27.41 -11.79
C ASP A 396 29.25 -26.46 -11.82
N VAL A 397 29.54 -25.91 -10.64
CA VAL A 397 30.89 -25.54 -10.24
C VAL A 397 31.46 -26.73 -9.45
N GLN A 398 31.43 -27.93 -10.04
CA GLN A 398 32.38 -28.97 -9.63
C GLN A 398 33.70 -28.64 -10.34
N TYR A 399 34.36 -27.56 -9.92
CA TYR A 399 35.80 -27.49 -10.13
C TYR A 399 36.35 -28.50 -9.13
N GLU A 400 36.79 -29.66 -9.62
CA GLU A 400 37.50 -30.59 -8.75
C GLU A 400 38.64 -29.82 -8.07
N GLU A 401 38.71 -29.90 -6.73
CA GLU A 401 39.82 -29.40 -5.89
C GLU A 401 41.20 -29.99 -6.33
N THR A 402 41.20 -30.89 -7.31
CA THR A 402 42.38 -31.45 -7.94
C THR A 402 42.97 -30.48 -8.97
N ILE A 403 43.72 -29.48 -8.51
CA ILE A 403 44.78 -28.90 -9.32
C ILE A 403 45.68 -30.06 -9.75
N THR A 404 45.56 -30.52 -11.00
CA THR A 404 46.49 -31.52 -11.52
C THR A 404 47.82 -30.80 -11.69
N TYR A 405 48.76 -31.07 -10.80
CA TYR A 405 50.15 -30.71 -11.00
C TYR A 405 50.64 -31.44 -12.25
N GLY A 406 50.48 -30.81 -13.42
CA GLY A 406 51.29 -31.18 -14.58
C GLY A 406 52.76 -31.08 -14.16
N GLU A 407 53.60 -31.99 -14.67
CA GLU A 407 55.03 -32.18 -14.37
C GLU A 407 55.89 -30.91 -14.53
N LEU A 408 55.66 -29.92 -13.67
CA LEU A 408 56.39 -28.68 -13.54
C LEU A 408 56.94 -28.71 -12.12
N GLY A 409 58.27 -28.81 -12.05
CA GLY A 409 59.05 -29.08 -10.86
C GLY A 409 58.41 -28.62 -9.56
N SER A 410 58.22 -29.58 -8.65
CA SER A 410 57.89 -29.38 -7.25
C SER A 410 58.57 -28.13 -6.69
N GLY A 411 57.81 -27.05 -6.48
CA GLY A 411 58.29 -25.92 -5.67
C GLY A 411 58.02 -24.48 -6.15
N SER A 412 57.18 -24.21 -7.16
CA SER A 412 57.02 -22.82 -7.64
C SER A 412 55.80 -22.05 -7.10
N TYR A 413 54.64 -22.67 -6.89
CA TYR A 413 53.44 -21.92 -6.42
C TYR A 413 53.21 -21.95 -4.90
N THR A 414 53.71 -22.97 -4.19
CA THR A 414 53.83 -22.95 -2.72
C THR A 414 54.81 -21.87 -2.22
N ARG A 415 55.73 -21.38 -3.07
CA ARG A 415 56.64 -20.26 -2.74
C ARG A 415 55.93 -18.92 -2.52
N LEU A 416 54.72 -18.72 -3.06
CA LEU A 416 53.97 -17.48 -2.93
C LEU A 416 53.00 -17.46 -1.73
N GLY A 417 52.89 -18.54 -0.96
CA GLY A 417 52.06 -18.55 0.25
C GLY A 417 50.54 -18.58 -0.01
N TYR A 418 50.11 -18.89 -1.24
CA TYR A 418 48.72 -19.17 -1.55
C TYR A 418 48.35 -20.58 -1.06
N ALA A 419 47.89 -20.69 0.18
CA ALA A 419 47.20 -21.89 0.61
C ALA A 419 45.85 -22.01 -0.13
N ILE A 420 45.69 -23.05 -0.95
CA ILE A 420 44.50 -23.91 -1.13
C ILE A 420 43.09 -23.24 -1.10
N TYR A 421 42.91 -22.01 -1.60
CA TYR A 421 41.59 -21.37 -1.66
C TYR A 421 41.29 -20.64 -2.99
N ASN A 422 42.14 -20.83 -4.00
CA ASN A 422 42.02 -20.15 -5.30
C ASN A 422 41.42 -21.05 -6.39
N ASP A 423 40.48 -21.92 -6.03
CA ASP A 423 39.76 -22.81 -6.97
C ASP A 423 38.60 -22.10 -7.68
N ALA A 424 38.75 -20.80 -7.95
CA ALA A 424 37.72 -19.98 -8.56
C ALA A 424 38.13 -19.55 -9.98
N ALA A 425 37.42 -20.06 -10.99
CA ALA A 425 37.57 -19.60 -12.37
C ALA A 425 37.21 -18.11 -12.57
N TYR A 426 36.67 -17.45 -11.54
CA TYR A 426 36.24 -16.06 -11.55
C TYR A 426 36.86 -15.30 -10.38
N MET A 427 37.57 -14.22 -10.70
CA MET A 427 38.23 -13.33 -9.76
C MET A 427 37.49 -12.00 -9.71
N LEU A 428 36.88 -11.68 -8.58
CA LEU A 428 36.22 -10.41 -8.33
C LEU A 428 37.27 -9.29 -8.19
N LYS A 429 37.09 -8.20 -8.94
CA LYS A 429 37.96 -7.02 -8.91
C LYS A 429 37.13 -5.77 -8.58
N PRO A 430 37.28 -5.18 -7.39
CA PRO A 430 36.56 -3.96 -7.04
C PRO A 430 37.02 -2.78 -7.92
N GLN A 431 36.08 -2.20 -8.68
CA GLN A 431 36.32 -1.10 -9.62
C GLN A 431 36.00 0.27 -8.98
N GLY A 432 34.94 0.32 -8.17
CA GLY A 432 34.48 1.53 -7.50
C GLY A 432 33.42 1.21 -6.46
N ALA A 433 33.01 2.23 -5.71
CA ALA A 433 31.95 2.14 -4.71
C ALA A 433 30.85 3.16 -5.01
N PHE A 434 29.60 2.81 -4.70
CA PHE A 434 28.44 3.68 -4.91
C PHE A 434 27.56 3.80 -3.68
N ASP A 435 26.94 4.97 -3.53
CA ASP A 435 25.98 5.27 -2.48
C ASP A 435 24.56 5.28 -3.06
N TRP A 436 23.76 4.28 -2.71
CA TRP A 436 22.41 4.15 -3.26
C TRP A 436 21.49 5.34 -2.89
N HIS A 437 21.77 6.11 -1.84
CA HIS A 437 20.99 7.30 -1.49
C HIS A 437 21.13 8.45 -2.50
N LYS A 438 22.17 8.43 -3.34
CA LYS A 438 22.43 9.43 -4.39
C LYS A 438 21.83 9.06 -5.74
N LEU A 439 21.19 7.89 -5.85
CA LEU A 439 20.45 7.49 -7.05
C LEU A 439 19.25 8.41 -7.24
N SER A 440 18.95 8.77 -8.49
CA SER A 440 17.89 9.74 -8.81
C SER A 440 16.47 9.16 -8.78
N ALA A 441 16.33 7.88 -8.43
CA ALA A 441 15.05 7.20 -8.41
C ALA A 441 14.27 7.55 -7.14
N SER A 442 12.95 7.65 -7.29
CA SER A 442 11.96 7.87 -6.22
C SER A 442 11.82 6.67 -5.28
N PHE A 443 12.92 6.10 -4.78
CA PHE A 443 12.89 4.98 -3.83
C PHE A 443 12.23 5.31 -2.49
N ARG A 444 11.98 6.60 -2.23
CA ARG A 444 11.45 7.12 -0.96
C ARG A 444 9.98 7.55 -1.04
N ASP A 445 9.40 7.63 -2.24
CA ASP A 445 8.02 8.08 -2.40
C ASP A 445 7.05 6.98 -1.97
N ALA A 446 6.45 7.13 -0.80
CA ALA A 446 5.63 6.09 -0.18
C ALA A 446 4.36 5.74 -0.98
N LEU A 447 3.90 6.61 -1.88
CA LEU A 447 2.63 6.44 -2.61
C LEU A 447 2.77 5.63 -3.91
N ASN A 448 3.94 5.64 -4.54
CA ASN A 448 4.23 4.91 -5.80
C ASN A 448 5.50 4.04 -5.70
N TRP A 449 5.92 3.72 -4.48
CA TRP A 449 7.08 2.89 -4.21
C TRP A 449 6.98 1.53 -4.93
N LEU A 450 8.08 1.12 -5.55
CA LEU A 450 8.29 -0.21 -6.09
C LEU A 450 9.51 -0.85 -5.43
N PRO A 451 9.53 -2.18 -5.27
CA PRO A 451 10.68 -2.88 -4.71
C PRO A 451 11.87 -2.78 -5.67
N GLU A 452 13.00 -2.37 -5.12
CA GLU A 452 14.27 -2.19 -5.85
C GLU A 452 15.35 -2.94 -5.08
N THR A 453 15.14 -4.26 -4.91
CA THR A 453 15.97 -5.13 -4.09
C THR A 453 17.44 -5.17 -4.53
N THR A 454 17.72 -4.75 -5.77
CA THR A 454 19.07 -4.50 -6.30
C THR A 454 19.87 -3.47 -5.51
N TYR A 455 19.20 -2.52 -4.86
CA TYR A 455 19.84 -1.40 -4.14
C TYR A 455 19.42 -1.28 -2.69
N THR A 456 18.17 -1.62 -2.38
CA THR A 456 17.60 -1.44 -1.05
C THR A 456 16.91 -2.70 -0.56
N PRO A 457 17.16 -3.17 0.67
CA PRO A 457 16.50 -4.36 1.18
C PRO A 457 15.02 -4.07 1.43
N VAL A 458 14.16 -5.06 1.19
CA VAL A 458 12.77 -4.99 1.64
C VAL A 458 12.76 -5.33 3.12
N LEU A 459 12.39 -4.35 3.96
CA LEU A 459 12.42 -4.47 5.41
C LEU A 459 10.98 -4.64 5.95
N PRO A 460 10.52 -5.88 6.21
CA PRO A 460 9.25 -6.12 6.86
C PRO A 460 9.25 -5.55 8.28
N THR A 461 8.07 -5.12 8.75
CA THR A 461 7.91 -4.60 10.11
C THR A 461 7.10 -5.58 10.96
N LEU A 462 7.68 -6.10 12.04
CA LEU A 462 6.97 -6.92 13.01
C LEU A 462 5.96 -6.05 13.78
N ARG A 463 4.67 -6.39 13.69
CA ARG A 463 3.55 -5.60 14.26
C ARG A 463 2.82 -6.32 15.39
N TYR A 464 2.72 -7.64 15.32
CA TYR A 464 2.04 -8.46 16.33
C TYR A 464 2.89 -9.67 16.70
N ASP A 465 2.76 -10.12 17.95
CA ASP A 465 3.35 -11.38 18.41
C ASP A 465 2.64 -12.59 17.78
N ALA A 466 3.15 -13.80 18.02
CA ALA A 466 2.56 -15.03 17.47
C ALA A 466 1.10 -15.27 17.89
N GLN A 467 0.64 -14.67 18.99
CA GLN A 467 -0.74 -14.76 19.47
C GLN A 467 -1.64 -13.66 18.90
N GLY A 468 -1.12 -12.77 18.04
CA GLY A 468 -1.87 -11.66 17.44
C GLY A 468 -2.02 -10.45 18.36
N ARG A 469 -1.26 -10.35 19.45
CA ARG A 469 -1.25 -9.17 20.33
C ARG A 469 -0.32 -8.11 19.74
N PRO A 470 -0.73 -6.83 19.71
CA PRO A 470 0.07 -5.75 19.13
C PRO A 470 1.35 -5.54 19.95
N ILE A 471 2.47 -5.35 19.26
CA ILE A 471 3.77 -5.04 19.87
C ILE A 471 4.32 -3.71 19.32
N ALA A 472 5.35 -3.17 19.97
CA ALA A 472 6.09 -2.05 19.41
C ALA A 472 6.68 -2.44 18.04
N PRO A 473 6.46 -1.66 16.97
CA PRO A 473 6.96 -2.00 15.64
C PRO A 473 8.47 -2.16 15.63
N LYS A 474 8.96 -3.29 15.12
CA LYS A 474 10.40 -3.57 14.93
C LYS A 474 10.67 -3.96 13.49
N GLN A 475 11.71 -3.40 12.87
CA GLN A 475 12.11 -3.81 11.53
C GLN A 475 12.85 -5.15 11.59
N VAL A 476 12.53 -6.05 10.67
CA VAL A 476 13.23 -7.32 10.50
C VAL A 476 14.29 -7.12 9.43
N LEU A 477 15.54 -7.09 9.87
CA LEU A 477 16.72 -6.92 9.04
C LEU A 477 17.11 -8.25 8.38
N PRO A 478 17.72 -8.24 7.18
CA PRO A 478 18.35 -9.44 6.64
C PRO A 478 19.42 -9.97 7.61
N THR A 479 19.78 -11.24 7.46
CA THR A 479 21.02 -11.79 8.04
C THR A 479 21.88 -12.40 6.93
N THR A 480 23.04 -12.92 7.29
CA THR A 480 23.95 -13.64 6.38
C THR A 480 23.44 -15.00 5.92
N ASN A 481 22.29 -15.45 6.45
CA ASN A 481 21.63 -16.67 6.03
C ASN A 481 20.80 -16.46 4.74
N PRO A 482 21.20 -17.04 3.60
CA PRO A 482 20.47 -16.90 2.33
C PRO A 482 19.08 -17.56 2.34
N GLN A 483 18.80 -18.46 3.29
CA GLN A 483 17.49 -19.10 3.47
C GLN A 483 16.53 -18.27 4.35
N GLY A 484 16.99 -17.12 4.87
CA GLY A 484 16.23 -16.26 5.77
C GLY A 484 15.07 -15.50 5.13
N LEU A 485 14.28 -14.86 5.98
CA LEU A 485 13.06 -14.14 5.59
C LEU A 485 13.36 -12.91 4.72
N SER A 486 14.24 -12.02 5.16
CA SER A 486 14.59 -10.80 4.40
C SER A 486 15.79 -11.07 3.50
N LEU A 487 15.66 -10.82 2.19
CA LEU A 487 16.78 -10.92 1.25
C LEU A 487 17.73 -9.72 1.42
N GLN A 488 19.03 -9.99 1.49
CA GLN A 488 20.04 -8.94 1.41
C GLN A 488 20.03 -8.28 0.04
N SER A 489 20.17 -6.96 -0.01
CA SER A 489 20.48 -6.31 -1.29
C SER A 489 21.84 -6.74 -1.79
N PRO A 490 22.04 -6.82 -3.12
CA PRO A 490 23.34 -7.04 -3.69
C PRO A 490 24.38 -6.09 -3.10
N LEU A 491 25.44 -6.66 -2.52
CA LEU A 491 26.57 -5.87 -2.05
C LEU A 491 27.39 -5.37 -3.23
N ALA A 492 27.46 -6.16 -4.29
CA ALA A 492 28.26 -5.87 -5.46
C ALA A 492 27.41 -5.97 -6.74
N LEU A 493 27.66 -5.05 -7.66
CA LEU A 493 27.08 -5.02 -8.99
C LEU A 493 28.17 -5.30 -10.03
N THR A 494 27.90 -6.16 -11.00
CA THR A 494 28.78 -6.44 -12.14
C THR A 494 28.07 -6.22 -13.47
N THR A 495 28.71 -6.58 -14.57
CA THR A 495 28.19 -6.40 -15.93
C THR A 495 27.36 -7.61 -16.37
N LEU A 496 26.37 -7.40 -17.25
CA LEU A 496 25.66 -8.50 -17.91
C LEU A 496 26.60 -9.45 -18.67
N THR A 497 27.74 -8.96 -19.15
CA THR A 497 28.77 -9.81 -19.77
C THR A 497 29.30 -10.84 -18.78
N ALA A 498 29.51 -10.46 -17.52
CA ALA A 498 29.89 -11.39 -16.46
C ALA A 498 28.77 -12.41 -16.17
N ALA A 499 27.52 -11.94 -16.05
CA ALA A 499 26.38 -12.85 -15.84
C ALA A 499 26.20 -13.85 -16.98
N ARG A 500 26.36 -13.41 -18.24
CA ARG A 500 26.30 -14.29 -19.41
C ARG A 500 27.42 -15.32 -19.41
N GLN A 501 28.63 -14.93 -19.02
CA GLN A 501 29.77 -15.84 -18.91
C GLN A 501 29.54 -16.90 -17.80
N ILE A 502 28.97 -16.50 -16.68
CA ILE A 502 28.79 -17.34 -15.49
C ILE A 502 27.54 -18.24 -15.59
N LEU A 503 26.40 -17.70 -16.01
CA LEU A 503 25.10 -18.37 -16.02
C LEU A 503 24.63 -18.81 -17.42
N GLY A 504 25.34 -18.43 -18.47
CA GLY A 504 24.96 -18.70 -19.86
C GLY A 504 24.00 -17.66 -20.47
N GLU A 505 23.41 -18.00 -21.62
CA GLU A 505 22.61 -17.05 -22.43
C GLU A 505 21.32 -16.56 -21.77
N ASN A 506 20.71 -17.38 -20.91
CA ASN A 506 19.43 -17.10 -20.24
C ASN A 506 19.64 -16.53 -18.83
N CYS A 507 20.61 -15.63 -18.67
CA CYS A 507 21.04 -15.13 -17.36
C CYS A 507 20.16 -14.02 -16.79
N ILE A 508 19.27 -13.39 -17.56
CA ILE A 508 18.50 -12.24 -17.08
C ILE A 508 17.27 -12.72 -16.30
N ASN A 509 17.06 -12.10 -15.14
CA ASN A 509 15.95 -12.35 -14.23
C ASN A 509 14.73 -11.49 -14.59
N VAL A 510 14.98 -10.19 -14.73
CA VAL A 510 13.93 -9.19 -14.90
C VAL A 510 14.44 -8.03 -15.75
N ILE A 511 13.57 -7.41 -16.54
CA ILE A 511 13.89 -6.17 -17.27
C ILE A 511 12.91 -5.08 -16.86
N ARG A 512 13.44 -4.02 -16.24
CA ARG A 512 12.69 -2.80 -15.92
C ARG A 512 12.66 -1.90 -17.14
N VAL A 513 11.49 -1.46 -17.56
CA VAL A 513 11.32 -0.72 -18.81
C VAL A 513 10.64 0.63 -18.58
N ARG A 514 11.23 1.66 -19.16
CA ARG A 514 10.66 3.01 -19.26
C ARG A 514 10.18 3.23 -20.68
N VAL A 515 8.92 3.63 -20.82
CA VAL A 515 8.25 3.90 -22.10
C VAL A 515 8.54 5.33 -22.54
N ALA A 516 8.88 5.48 -23.82
CA ALA A 516 9.28 6.75 -24.41
C ALA A 516 8.13 7.74 -24.54
N GLY A 517 8.44 9.01 -24.26
CA GLY A 517 7.55 10.15 -24.38
C GLY A 517 6.94 10.58 -23.05
N ASN A 518 6.13 11.63 -23.09
CA ASN A 518 5.41 12.12 -21.93
C ASN A 518 4.19 11.23 -21.66
N VAL A 519 4.29 10.32 -20.70
CA VAL A 519 3.20 9.45 -20.27
C VAL A 519 2.32 10.24 -19.29
N THR A 520 1.21 10.77 -19.80
CA THR A 520 0.23 11.53 -19.04
C THR A 520 -0.54 10.64 -18.04
N PRO A 521 -1.00 11.21 -16.91
CA PRO A 521 -1.83 10.51 -15.92
C PRO A 521 -3.28 10.40 -16.39
N ASP A 522 -3.48 9.67 -17.48
CA ASP A 522 -4.77 9.44 -18.11
C ASP A 522 -4.85 8.08 -18.81
N GLU A 523 -6.04 7.77 -19.35
CA GLU A 523 -6.30 6.50 -20.02
C GLU A 523 -5.45 6.34 -21.30
N GLU A 524 -5.12 7.43 -21.99
CA GLU A 524 -4.27 7.40 -23.18
C GLU A 524 -2.82 7.03 -22.82
N GLY A 525 -2.26 7.66 -21.78
CA GLY A 525 -0.95 7.32 -21.24
C GLY A 525 -0.86 5.86 -20.81
N TRP A 526 -1.86 5.35 -20.09
CA TRP A 526 -1.90 3.94 -19.69
C TRP A 526 -2.01 3.00 -20.89
N LYS A 527 -2.91 3.29 -21.86
CA LYS A 527 -3.05 2.50 -23.10
C LYS A 527 -1.75 2.42 -23.87
N ARG A 528 -0.98 3.51 -23.93
CA ARG A 528 0.34 3.53 -24.59
C ARG A 528 1.31 2.56 -23.92
N VAL A 529 1.39 2.55 -22.59
CA VAL A 529 2.25 1.60 -21.87
C VAL A 529 1.75 0.17 -22.02
N ALA A 530 0.44 -0.07 -21.92
CA ALA A 530 -0.15 -1.38 -22.13
C ALA A 530 0.10 -1.93 -23.55
N GLN A 531 0.08 -1.09 -24.58
CA GLN A 531 0.45 -1.48 -25.94
C GLN A 531 1.91 -1.88 -26.07
N VAL A 532 2.84 -1.20 -25.38
CA VAL A 532 4.25 -1.61 -25.36
C VAL A 532 4.41 -2.95 -24.64
N ALA A 533 3.75 -3.14 -23.50
CA ALA A 533 3.74 -4.41 -22.78
C ALA A 533 3.22 -5.56 -23.66
N GLN A 534 2.11 -5.35 -24.38
CA GLN A 534 1.56 -6.34 -25.32
C GLN A 534 2.53 -6.64 -26.46
N LYS A 535 3.17 -5.63 -27.06
CA LYS A 535 4.19 -5.83 -28.11
C LYS A 535 5.40 -6.62 -27.62
N ILE A 536 5.82 -6.43 -26.37
CA ILE A 536 6.88 -7.23 -25.75
C ILE A 536 6.43 -8.69 -25.73
N HIS A 537 5.23 -8.96 -25.19
CA HIS A 537 4.69 -10.32 -25.13
C HIS A 537 4.60 -11.00 -26.50
N GLU A 538 4.03 -10.33 -27.50
CA GLU A 538 3.87 -10.87 -28.85
C GLU A 538 5.21 -11.19 -29.53
N LYS A 539 6.26 -10.43 -29.24
CA LYS A 539 7.56 -10.54 -29.92
C LYS A 539 8.56 -11.46 -29.21
N THR A 540 8.52 -11.54 -27.89
CA THR A 540 9.52 -12.29 -27.10
C THR A 540 8.91 -13.50 -26.39
N GLY A 541 7.58 -13.58 -26.29
CA GLY A 541 6.87 -14.56 -25.46
C GLY A 541 6.94 -14.26 -23.95
N LEU A 542 7.64 -13.20 -23.55
CA LEU A 542 7.82 -12.82 -22.13
C LEU A 542 6.59 -12.10 -21.60
N GLN A 543 6.37 -12.16 -20.29
CA GLN A 543 5.28 -11.44 -19.66
C GLN A 543 5.74 -10.03 -19.29
N ALA A 544 4.96 -9.02 -19.67
CA ALA A 544 5.22 -7.63 -19.34
C ALA A 544 4.08 -7.08 -18.47
N LEU A 545 4.38 -6.82 -17.21
CA LEU A 545 3.45 -6.31 -16.22
C LEU A 545 3.51 -4.78 -16.19
N VAL A 546 2.36 -4.13 -16.37
CA VAL A 546 2.26 -2.66 -16.34
C VAL A 546 2.25 -2.18 -14.89
N THR A 547 3.36 -1.64 -14.40
CA THR A 547 3.49 -1.07 -13.05
C THR A 547 3.06 0.40 -12.98
N LEU A 548 2.79 1.03 -14.11
CA LEU A 548 2.26 2.40 -14.18
C LEU A 548 0.99 2.56 -13.33
N GLY A 549 0.99 3.54 -12.43
CA GLY A 549 -0.11 3.79 -11.51
C GLY A 549 -0.32 2.70 -10.44
N SER A 550 0.69 1.87 -10.16
CA SER A 550 0.66 0.95 -9.02
C SER A 550 0.83 1.70 -7.68
N SER A 551 0.29 1.15 -6.60
CA SER A 551 0.46 1.69 -5.24
C SER A 551 0.81 0.57 -4.27
N PRO A 552 1.69 0.83 -3.28
CA PRO A 552 1.93 -0.08 -2.18
C PRO A 552 0.67 -0.29 -1.33
N ARG A 553 0.53 -1.51 -0.82
CA ARG A 553 -0.52 -2.02 0.05
C ARG A 553 0.14 -2.77 1.21
N PRO A 554 0.10 -2.22 2.43
CA PRO A 554 0.53 -2.93 3.63
C PRO A 554 -0.28 -4.23 3.79
N THR A 555 0.42 -5.35 3.82
CA THR A 555 -0.14 -6.70 3.88
C THR A 555 0.47 -7.45 5.05
N LEU A 556 -0.36 -8.01 5.92
CA LEU A 556 0.10 -8.81 7.04
C LEU A 556 0.43 -10.23 6.57
N VAL A 557 1.61 -10.69 6.96
CA VAL A 557 2.11 -12.03 6.72
C VAL A 557 2.48 -12.67 8.06
N TYR A 558 2.03 -13.90 8.29
CA TYR A 558 2.38 -14.69 9.46
C TYR A 558 3.65 -15.51 9.18
N VAL A 559 4.62 -15.43 10.09
CA VAL A 559 5.88 -16.20 10.04
C VAL A 559 5.82 -17.27 11.14
N PRO A 560 5.57 -18.54 10.77
CA PRO A 560 5.38 -19.62 11.72
C PRO A 560 6.72 -20.08 12.34
N GLY A 561 6.64 -20.78 13.46
CA GLY A 561 7.76 -21.53 14.02
C GLY A 561 7.77 -22.97 13.53
N ILE A 562 8.87 -23.68 13.75
CA ILE A 562 9.03 -25.11 13.41
C ILE A 562 9.54 -25.86 14.63
N LYS A 563 8.99 -27.05 14.87
CA LYS A 563 9.46 -27.94 15.95
C LYS A 563 10.63 -28.80 15.49
N GLU A 564 11.47 -29.19 16.44
CA GLU A 564 12.53 -30.17 16.24
C GLU A 564 12.01 -31.45 15.53
N GLY A 565 12.79 -31.96 14.58
CA GLY A 565 12.48 -33.16 13.79
C GLY A 565 11.55 -32.93 12.59
N VAL A 566 10.90 -31.77 12.47
CA VAL A 566 10.09 -31.40 11.30
C VAL A 566 10.99 -30.72 10.28
N ASN A 567 10.88 -31.07 8.99
CA ASN A 567 11.62 -30.42 7.90
C ASN A 567 13.17 -30.43 8.06
N GLY A 568 13.72 -31.40 8.80
CA GLY A 568 15.18 -31.53 9.00
C GLY A 568 15.78 -30.66 10.11
N TYR A 569 14.95 -29.95 10.87
CA TYR A 569 15.43 -29.06 11.93
C TYR A 569 15.90 -29.84 13.15
N GLN A 570 17.11 -29.53 13.64
CA GLN A 570 17.69 -30.15 14.83
C GLN A 570 17.24 -29.51 16.15
N GLN A 571 16.60 -28.33 16.10
CA GLN A 571 16.10 -27.61 17.28
C GLN A 571 14.76 -26.93 16.97
N THR A 572 13.97 -26.65 18.00
CA THR A 572 12.71 -25.93 17.85
C THR A 572 12.97 -24.44 17.63
N VAL A 573 12.42 -23.91 16.53
CA VAL A 573 12.43 -22.49 16.17
C VAL A 573 11.08 -21.87 16.54
N GLU A 574 11.10 -20.93 17.47
CA GLU A 574 9.91 -20.19 17.90
C GLU A 574 9.35 -19.32 16.76
N PRO A 575 8.00 -19.18 16.65
CA PRO A 575 7.39 -18.29 15.66
C PRO A 575 7.82 -16.84 15.86
N LEU A 576 8.07 -16.14 14.75
CA LEU A 576 8.39 -14.72 14.79
C LEU A 576 7.13 -13.86 15.05
N GLY A 577 6.00 -14.24 14.45
CA GLY A 577 4.71 -13.54 14.60
C GLY A 577 4.20 -12.94 13.30
N TRP A 578 3.52 -11.80 13.38
CA TRP A 578 2.93 -11.13 12.22
C TRP A 578 3.77 -9.94 11.76
N ILE A 579 4.32 -10.08 10.56
CA ILE A 579 5.05 -9.02 9.87
C ILE A 579 4.14 -8.28 8.91
N GLU A 580 4.42 -6.99 8.68
CA GLU A 580 3.79 -6.15 7.69
C GLU A 580 4.77 -5.93 6.53
N GLU A 581 4.36 -6.37 5.34
CA GLU A 581 5.08 -6.18 4.08
C GLU A 581 4.36 -5.18 3.17
N ARG A 582 5.10 -4.54 2.27
CA ARG A 582 4.55 -3.57 1.30
C ARG A 582 4.30 -4.25 -0.04
N TRP A 583 3.20 -4.98 -0.18
CA TRP A 583 2.84 -5.60 -1.45
C TRP A 583 2.38 -4.54 -2.45
N ILE A 584 2.50 -4.78 -3.75
CA ILE A 584 2.20 -3.80 -4.79
C ILE A 584 0.87 -4.12 -5.45
N SER A 585 -0.08 -3.18 -5.38
CA SER A 585 -1.35 -3.32 -6.11
C SER A 585 -1.27 -2.57 -7.44
N ILE A 586 -1.55 -3.30 -8.53
CA ILE A 586 -1.35 -2.85 -9.91
C ILE A 586 -2.64 -2.21 -10.45
N GLY A 587 -2.50 -1.17 -11.28
CA GLY A 587 -3.63 -0.52 -11.96
C GLY A 587 -4.54 0.35 -11.07
N VAL A 588 -4.08 0.63 -9.85
CA VAL A 588 -4.81 1.39 -8.82
C VAL A 588 -5.08 2.84 -9.28
N GLY A 589 -4.09 3.50 -9.87
CA GLY A 589 -4.18 4.86 -10.43
C GLY A 589 -5.30 5.04 -11.47
N MET A 590 -5.51 4.05 -12.34
CA MET A 590 -6.55 4.09 -13.38
C MET A 590 -7.96 3.90 -12.84
N LEU A 591 -8.11 3.02 -11.84
CA LEU A 591 -9.40 2.83 -11.15
C LEU A 591 -9.90 4.14 -10.51
N TYR A 592 -8.98 5.00 -10.04
CA TYR A 592 -9.33 6.32 -9.51
C TYR A 592 -9.84 7.30 -10.56
N LEU A 593 -9.07 7.51 -11.64
CA LEU A 593 -9.32 8.58 -12.59
C LEU A 593 -10.69 8.43 -13.28
N ASN A 594 -11.12 7.19 -13.54
CA ASN A 594 -12.41 6.90 -14.17
C ASN A 594 -13.61 7.08 -13.21
N GLN A 595 -13.42 6.92 -11.90
CA GLN A 595 -14.55 6.95 -10.94
C GLN A 595 -14.87 8.34 -10.38
N ILE A 596 -13.89 9.26 -10.33
CA ILE A 596 -14.07 10.58 -9.70
C ILE A 596 -15.08 11.44 -10.47
N GLY A 597 -14.94 11.57 -11.80
CA GLY A 597 -15.74 12.52 -12.59
C GLY A 597 -17.23 12.15 -12.68
N VAL A 598 -17.56 10.88 -12.92
CA VAL A 598 -18.95 10.41 -13.09
C VAL A 598 -19.72 10.51 -11.78
N THR A 599 -19.13 10.04 -10.68
CA THR A 599 -19.77 10.03 -9.36
C THR A 599 -20.07 11.44 -8.87
N GLN A 600 -19.15 12.38 -9.08
CA GLN A 600 -19.32 13.78 -8.67
C GLN A 600 -20.42 14.50 -9.45
N ASN A 601 -20.52 14.27 -10.76
CA ASN A 601 -21.58 14.88 -11.58
C ASN A 601 -22.97 14.36 -11.20
N ILE A 602 -23.10 13.05 -10.95
CA ILE A 602 -24.35 12.44 -10.47
C ILE A 602 -24.75 13.04 -9.12
N LEU A 603 -23.79 13.20 -8.21
CA LEU A 603 -24.03 13.76 -6.90
C LEU A 603 -24.48 15.23 -6.97
N LEU A 604 -23.81 16.05 -7.78
CA LEU A 604 -24.20 17.45 -8.00
C LEU A 604 -25.61 17.58 -8.58
N GLY A 605 -25.92 16.79 -9.61
CA GLY A 605 -27.25 16.76 -10.22
C GLY A 605 -28.35 16.34 -9.24
N GLY A 606 -28.09 15.32 -8.41
CA GLY A 606 -29.05 14.86 -7.41
C GLY A 606 -29.29 15.87 -6.28
N VAL A 607 -28.25 16.57 -5.81
CA VAL A 607 -28.41 17.67 -4.83
C VAL A 607 -29.30 18.78 -5.40
N LEU A 608 -29.09 19.17 -6.66
CA LEU A 608 -29.92 20.19 -7.32
C LEU A 608 -31.38 19.75 -7.47
N LEU A 609 -31.64 18.49 -7.79
CA LEU A 609 -33.01 17.95 -7.86
C LEU A 609 -33.71 17.98 -6.49
N VAL A 610 -33.00 17.66 -5.41
CA VAL A 610 -33.54 17.76 -4.04
C VAL A 610 -33.81 19.23 -3.66
N CYS A 611 -32.89 20.15 -3.98
CA CYS A 611 -33.11 21.59 -3.80
C CYS A 611 -34.35 22.08 -4.57
N LEU A 612 -34.50 21.66 -5.82
CA LEU A 612 -35.64 22.00 -6.66
C LEU A 612 -36.96 21.53 -6.02
N GLY A 613 -37.01 20.28 -5.55
CA GLY A 613 -38.17 19.71 -4.87
C GLY A 613 -38.55 20.48 -3.60
N TYR A 614 -37.56 20.77 -2.75
CA TYR A 614 -37.75 21.58 -1.54
C TYR A 614 -38.32 22.97 -1.86
N LEU A 615 -37.69 23.68 -2.80
CA LEU A 615 -38.13 25.03 -3.20
C LEU A 615 -39.55 25.03 -3.77
N ILE A 616 -39.91 24.04 -4.59
CA ILE A 616 -41.29 23.94 -5.08
C ILE A 616 -42.28 23.79 -3.91
N VAL A 617 -41.99 22.94 -2.94
CA VAL A 617 -42.85 22.74 -1.76
C VAL A 617 -42.99 24.05 -0.96
N THR A 618 -41.89 24.73 -0.70
CA THR A 618 -41.87 25.96 0.11
C THR A 618 -42.49 27.16 -0.60
N LEU A 619 -42.26 27.32 -1.91
CA LEU A 619 -42.90 28.38 -2.69
C LEU A 619 -44.41 28.14 -2.83
N SER A 620 -44.83 26.88 -2.91
CA SER A 620 -46.25 26.52 -2.89
C SER A 620 -46.90 26.84 -1.54
N SER A 621 -46.14 26.68 -0.44
CA SER A 621 -46.54 27.08 0.92
C SER A 621 -46.71 28.60 1.06
N LEU A 622 -45.80 29.36 0.46
CA LEU A 622 -45.89 30.82 0.40
C LEU A 622 -47.09 31.28 -0.45
N MET A 623 -47.28 30.70 -1.64
CA MET A 623 -48.39 31.02 -2.54
C MET A 623 -49.74 30.79 -1.86
N GLN A 624 -49.89 29.66 -1.16
CA GLN A 624 -51.12 29.36 -0.41
C GLN A 624 -51.40 30.39 0.70
N ALA A 625 -50.36 30.88 1.38
CA ALA A 625 -50.51 31.90 2.41
C ALA A 625 -51.12 33.20 1.86
N GLN A 626 -50.69 33.59 0.66
CA GLN A 626 -51.08 34.84 0.00
C GLN A 626 -52.31 34.68 -0.91
N ARG A 627 -52.85 33.46 -1.03
CA ARG A 627 -53.93 33.13 -1.98
C ARG A 627 -55.16 34.04 -1.84
N HIS A 628 -55.56 34.35 -0.61
CA HIS A 628 -56.69 35.25 -0.35
C HIS A 628 -56.42 36.67 -0.84
N SER A 629 -55.22 37.20 -0.61
CA SER A 629 -54.83 38.53 -1.06
C SER A 629 -54.81 38.63 -2.59
N PHE A 630 -54.31 37.61 -3.28
CA PHE A 630 -54.32 37.57 -4.75
C PHE A 630 -55.74 37.44 -5.33
N ALA A 631 -56.63 36.70 -4.65
CA ALA A 631 -58.03 36.58 -5.05
C ALA A 631 -58.79 37.92 -4.92
N ILE A 632 -58.55 38.67 -3.84
CA ILE A 632 -59.12 40.02 -3.64
C ILE A 632 -58.62 40.98 -4.71
N LEU A 633 -57.31 40.99 -5.00
CA LEU A 633 -56.74 41.85 -6.06
C LEU A 633 -57.34 41.54 -7.44
N SER A 634 -57.54 40.26 -7.74
CA SER A 634 -58.20 39.83 -8.99
C SER A 634 -59.66 40.28 -9.06
N ALA A 635 -60.36 40.31 -7.93
CA ALA A 635 -61.75 40.79 -7.85
C ALA A 635 -61.88 42.32 -7.97
N ILE A 636 -60.84 43.08 -7.62
CA ILE A 636 -60.77 44.54 -7.80
C ILE A 636 -60.51 44.93 -9.28
N GLY A 637 -60.32 43.95 -10.18
CA GLY A 637 -60.20 44.17 -11.62
C GLY A 637 -58.82 43.89 -12.22
N TRP A 638 -57.90 43.29 -11.45
CA TRP A 638 -56.61 42.86 -12.01
C TRP A 638 -56.80 41.76 -13.05
N LYS A 639 -56.21 41.93 -14.24
CA LYS A 639 -56.18 40.87 -15.27
C LYS A 639 -55.53 39.59 -14.69
N PRO A 640 -55.96 38.39 -15.10
CA PRO A 640 -55.54 37.10 -14.52
C PRO A 640 -54.02 36.83 -14.56
N TRP A 641 -53.26 37.58 -15.38
CA TRP A 641 -51.81 37.46 -15.51
C TRP A 641 -51.01 38.32 -14.53
N HIS A 642 -51.59 39.33 -13.87
CA HIS A 642 -50.83 40.20 -12.95
C HIS A 642 -50.45 39.53 -11.62
N PRO A 643 -51.36 38.80 -10.93
CA PRO A 643 -51.00 38.10 -9.70
C PRO A 643 -49.82 37.12 -9.84
N PRO A 644 -49.75 36.26 -10.89
CA PRO A 644 -48.61 35.35 -11.04
C PRO A 644 -47.31 36.08 -11.40
N LEU A 645 -47.38 37.20 -12.13
CA LEU A 645 -46.21 38.02 -12.46
C LEU A 645 -45.63 38.73 -11.22
N VAL A 646 -46.50 39.24 -10.34
CA VAL A 646 -46.08 39.84 -9.06
C VAL A 646 -45.45 38.78 -8.13
N PHE A 647 -46.04 37.58 -8.08
CA PHE A 647 -45.46 36.46 -7.33
C PHE A 647 -44.09 36.06 -7.88
N LEU A 648 -43.94 35.98 -9.20
CA LEU A 648 -42.65 35.73 -9.86
C LEU A 648 -41.61 36.78 -9.49
N GLY A 649 -41.95 38.07 -9.54
CA GLY A 649 -41.06 39.16 -9.14
C GLY A 649 -40.65 39.07 -7.66
N GLN A 650 -41.57 38.68 -6.77
CA GLN A 650 -41.25 38.43 -5.36
C GLN A 650 -40.26 37.27 -5.21
N VAL A 651 -40.47 36.16 -5.92
CA VAL A 651 -39.58 34.99 -5.82
C VAL A 651 -38.21 35.28 -6.41
N LEU A 652 -38.12 36.00 -7.53
CA LEU A 652 -36.84 36.45 -8.09
C LEU A 652 -36.06 37.31 -7.09
N LEU A 653 -36.74 38.21 -6.37
CA LEU A 653 -36.08 39.02 -5.35
C LEU A 653 -35.63 38.21 -4.13
N LEU A 654 -36.43 37.23 -3.68
CA LEU A 654 -36.01 36.29 -2.63
C LEU A 654 -34.84 35.40 -3.10
N ALA A 655 -34.83 34.98 -4.36
CA ALA A 655 -33.78 34.17 -4.96
C ALA A 655 -32.47 34.97 -5.11
N LEU A 656 -32.55 36.23 -5.54
CA LEU A 656 -31.39 37.13 -5.60
C LEU A 656 -30.84 37.43 -4.20
N SER A 657 -31.70 37.83 -3.25
CA SER A 657 -31.25 38.13 -1.89
C SER A 657 -30.68 36.91 -1.17
N GLY A 658 -31.37 35.77 -1.27
CA GLY A 658 -30.91 34.51 -0.69
C GLY A 658 -29.65 33.99 -1.38
N GLY A 659 -29.60 34.07 -2.71
CA GLY A 659 -28.47 33.67 -3.52
C GLY A 659 -27.20 34.47 -3.23
N ILE A 660 -27.28 35.81 -3.18
CA ILE A 660 -26.14 36.68 -2.85
C ILE A 660 -25.59 36.36 -1.46
N VAL A 661 -26.47 36.23 -0.46
CA VAL A 661 -26.05 35.87 0.91
C VAL A 661 -25.44 34.47 0.94
N GLY A 662 -26.02 33.52 0.21
CA GLY A 662 -25.51 32.15 0.11
C GLY A 662 -24.13 32.06 -0.56
N ILE A 663 -23.92 32.83 -1.63
CA ILE A 663 -22.61 32.98 -2.29
C ILE A 663 -21.60 33.59 -1.32
N GLY A 664 -21.95 34.69 -0.65
CA GLY A 664 -21.07 35.34 0.34
C GLY A 664 -20.69 34.40 1.48
N LEU A 665 -21.65 33.62 1.99
CA LEU A 665 -21.39 32.60 3.01
C LEU A 665 -20.46 31.49 2.50
N ALA A 666 -20.70 30.97 1.30
CA ALA A 666 -19.86 29.94 0.70
C ALA A 666 -18.42 30.43 0.47
N LEU A 667 -18.25 31.68 0.02
CA LEU A 667 -16.94 32.30 -0.14
C LEU A 667 -16.24 32.53 1.21
N ALA A 668 -16.97 32.93 2.25
CA ALA A 668 -16.41 33.09 3.60
C ALA A 668 -15.93 31.74 4.16
N ILE A 669 -16.70 30.66 3.97
CA ILE A 669 -16.32 29.30 4.36
C ILE A 669 -15.09 28.85 3.56
N ALA A 670 -15.09 29.05 2.23
CA ALA A 670 -13.97 28.68 1.36
C ALA A 670 -12.68 29.43 1.73
N ALA A 671 -12.77 30.73 1.99
CA ALA A 671 -11.65 31.56 2.41
C ALA A 671 -11.11 31.13 3.79
N GLY A 672 -11.98 30.83 4.75
CA GLY A 672 -11.59 30.33 6.07
C GLY A 672 -10.88 28.97 6.03
N LEU A 673 -11.13 28.18 4.99
CA LEU A 673 -10.46 26.89 4.74
C LEU A 673 -9.23 27.02 3.82
N GLY A 674 -8.90 28.22 3.34
CA GLY A 674 -7.79 28.43 2.40
C GLY A 674 -8.00 27.82 1.02
N ALA A 675 -9.25 27.58 0.60
CA ALA A 675 -9.57 26.96 -0.69
C ALA A 675 -9.44 27.95 -1.86
N ALA A 676 -8.92 27.49 -3.00
CA ALA A 676 -8.89 28.26 -4.23
C ALA A 676 -10.32 28.48 -4.77
N ILE A 677 -10.65 29.73 -5.10
CA ILE A 677 -12.01 30.10 -5.51
C ILE A 677 -12.12 30.05 -7.05
N PRO A 678 -13.03 29.21 -7.59
CA PRO A 678 -13.27 29.14 -9.03
C PRO A 678 -14.22 30.25 -9.47
N TRP A 679 -13.64 31.40 -9.82
CA TRP A 679 -14.40 32.59 -10.21
C TRP A 679 -15.38 32.34 -11.35
N GLU A 680 -15.04 31.46 -12.31
CA GLU A 680 -15.97 31.03 -13.37
C GLU A 680 -17.27 30.46 -12.78
N LYS A 681 -17.19 29.53 -11.81
CA LYS A 681 -18.37 28.91 -11.19
C LYS A 681 -19.12 29.89 -10.30
N VAL A 682 -18.41 30.78 -9.59
CA VAL A 682 -19.03 31.85 -8.79
C VAL A 682 -19.94 32.72 -9.66
N VAL A 683 -19.46 33.16 -10.83
CA VAL A 683 -20.25 33.99 -11.76
C VAL A 683 -21.49 33.23 -12.25
N TRP A 684 -21.37 31.94 -12.56
CA TRP A 684 -22.49 31.12 -13.04
C TRP A 684 -23.48 30.71 -11.94
N THR A 685 -23.13 30.78 -10.66
CA THR A 685 -24.05 30.41 -9.57
C THR A 685 -25.30 31.28 -9.51
N LEU A 686 -25.16 32.59 -9.72
CA LEU A 686 -26.27 33.54 -9.63
C LEU A 686 -27.30 33.35 -10.77
N PRO A 687 -26.90 33.25 -12.05
CA PRO A 687 -27.79 32.79 -13.12
C PRO A 687 -28.40 31.42 -12.85
N GLY A 688 -27.61 30.48 -12.30
CA GLY A 688 -28.09 29.15 -11.92
C GLY A 688 -29.20 29.17 -10.87
N ILE A 689 -29.09 30.03 -9.85
CA ILE A 689 -30.12 30.21 -8.81
C ILE A 689 -31.37 30.87 -9.41
N VAL A 690 -31.22 31.81 -10.33
CA VAL A 690 -32.35 32.41 -11.06
C VAL A 690 -33.06 31.35 -11.90
N LEU A 691 -32.31 30.51 -12.63
CA LEU A 691 -32.88 29.39 -13.38
C LEU A 691 -33.60 28.39 -12.46
N LEU A 692 -32.99 28.03 -11.33
CA LEU A 692 -33.59 27.19 -10.31
C LEU A 692 -34.90 27.80 -9.79
N ALA A 693 -34.92 29.12 -9.54
CA ALA A 693 -36.12 29.84 -9.11
C ALA A 693 -37.22 29.82 -10.17
N LEU A 694 -36.89 30.02 -11.45
CA LEU A 694 -37.85 29.92 -12.56
C LEU A 694 -38.47 28.51 -12.65
N LEU A 695 -37.63 27.47 -12.54
CA LEU A 695 -38.08 26.08 -12.52
C LEU A 695 -38.95 25.79 -11.30
N SER A 696 -38.56 26.26 -10.10
CA SER A 696 -39.32 26.04 -8.87
C SER A 696 -40.66 26.79 -8.83
N VAL A 697 -40.75 27.96 -9.47
CA VAL A 697 -41.96 28.79 -9.53
C VAL A 697 -42.97 28.30 -10.56
N SER A 698 -42.53 27.56 -11.58
CA SER A 698 -43.38 27.10 -12.68
C SER A 698 -44.65 26.39 -12.18
N VAL A 699 -44.52 25.56 -11.15
CA VAL A 699 -45.62 24.80 -10.55
C VAL A 699 -46.62 25.67 -9.76
N PRO A 700 -46.20 26.47 -8.74
CA PRO A 700 -47.12 27.38 -8.04
C PRO A 700 -47.68 28.49 -8.94
N MET A 701 -46.96 28.92 -9.97
CA MET A 701 -47.43 29.90 -10.95
C MET A 701 -48.58 29.34 -11.79
N TRP A 702 -48.45 28.10 -12.26
CA TRP A 702 -49.53 27.40 -12.97
C TRP A 702 -50.79 27.24 -12.13
N GLN A 703 -50.63 27.01 -10.81
CA GLN A 703 -51.78 26.97 -9.89
C GLN A 703 -52.46 28.30 -9.75
N LEU A 704 -51.68 29.38 -9.62
CA LEU A 704 -52.22 30.72 -9.45
C LEU A 704 -53.04 31.14 -10.69
N TRP A 705 -52.55 30.80 -11.88
CA TRP A 705 -53.22 31.10 -13.15
C TRP A 705 -54.58 30.40 -13.30
N ARG A 706 -54.78 29.26 -12.63
CA ARG A 706 -56.06 28.51 -12.64
C ARG A 706 -57.08 28.97 -11.59
N ILE A 707 -56.77 29.97 -10.77
CA ILE A 707 -57.68 30.42 -9.71
C ILE A 707 -58.81 31.27 -10.31
N LYS A 708 -60.07 30.85 -10.08
CA LYS A 708 -61.25 31.66 -10.38
C LYS A 708 -61.56 32.59 -9.18
N PRO A 709 -61.48 33.93 -9.34
CA PRO A 709 -61.67 34.88 -8.22
C PRO A 709 -63.04 34.76 -7.55
N GLY A 710 -64.09 34.49 -8.35
CA GLY A 710 -65.47 34.41 -7.87
C GLY A 710 -65.79 33.23 -6.96
N GLU A 711 -65.02 32.13 -7.00
CA GLU A 711 -65.26 30.96 -6.14
C GLU A 711 -64.70 31.15 -4.73
N LEU A 712 -63.57 31.85 -4.58
CA LEU A 712 -62.91 32.05 -3.28
C LEU A 712 -63.59 33.12 -2.42
N LEU A 713 -64.19 34.13 -3.04
CA LEU A 713 -64.95 35.17 -2.33
C LEU A 713 -66.34 34.69 -1.92
N ARG A 714 -66.91 33.69 -2.62
CA ARG A 714 -68.20 33.08 -2.26
C ARG A 714 -68.11 32.08 -1.10
N GLN A 715 -66.93 31.61 -0.71
CA GLN A 715 -66.76 30.59 0.34
C GLN A 715 -67.17 31.05 1.75
N GLY A 716 -67.38 32.35 1.98
CA GLY A 716 -67.98 32.86 3.23
C GLY A 716 -69.50 32.82 3.26
N ALA A 717 -70.18 32.57 2.13
CA ALA A 717 -71.64 32.73 1.99
C ALA A 717 -72.38 31.45 1.56
N ILE A 718 -71.68 30.33 1.33
CA ILE A 718 -72.31 29.09 0.85
C ILE A 718 -72.56 28.14 2.03
N ILE A 719 -73.82 28.08 2.46
CA ILE A 719 -74.37 26.90 3.14
C ILE A 719 -74.28 25.74 2.14
N VAL A 720 -73.53 24.70 2.48
CA VAL A 720 -73.27 23.54 1.63
C VAL A 720 -74.60 22.84 1.31
N ARG A 721 -75.02 22.82 0.04
CA ARG A 721 -76.02 21.87 -0.45
C ARG A 721 -75.34 20.52 -0.58
N GLU A 722 -75.69 19.59 0.31
CA GLU A 722 -75.16 18.23 0.32
C GLU A 722 -75.34 17.56 -1.05
N ARG A 723 -74.22 17.20 -1.69
CA ARG A 723 -74.22 16.25 -2.78
C ARG A 723 -74.10 14.86 -2.16
N LYS A 724 -75.19 14.09 -2.18
CA LYS A 724 -75.22 12.65 -1.87
C LYS A 724 -74.08 11.97 -2.63
N GLN A 725 -73.06 11.50 -1.92
CA GLN A 725 -72.02 10.66 -2.51
C GLN A 725 -71.97 9.35 -1.72
N GLU A 726 -72.30 8.29 -2.45
CA GLU A 726 -72.57 6.95 -1.95
C GLU A 726 -71.37 6.30 -1.22
N ARG A 727 -71.72 5.54 -0.18
CA ARG A 727 -70.84 4.60 0.52
C ARG A 727 -70.40 3.48 -0.43
N LYS A 728 -69.10 3.24 -0.58
CA LYS A 728 -68.52 1.88 -0.69
C LYS A 728 -67.10 1.83 -0.10
N GLY A 729 -66.86 0.85 0.79
CA GLY A 729 -65.53 0.43 1.26
C GLY A 729 -65.08 1.03 2.60
N VAL A 730 -65.56 0.48 3.73
CA VAL A 730 -64.98 0.75 5.05
C VAL A 730 -63.70 -0.09 5.19
N PHE A 731 -62.55 0.55 4.98
CA PHE A 731 -61.24 -0.03 5.28
C PHE A 731 -61.12 -0.21 6.81
N ARG A 732 -60.77 -1.43 7.29
CA ARG A 732 -60.80 -1.85 8.71
C ARG A 732 -59.84 -1.08 9.66
N TRP A 733 -59.02 -0.16 9.14
CA TRP A 733 -58.07 0.65 9.90
C TRP A 733 -58.45 2.15 9.77
N PRO A 734 -59.18 2.75 10.73
CA PRO A 734 -59.78 4.08 10.57
C PRO A 734 -58.73 5.18 10.38
N LEU A 735 -57.60 5.13 11.09
CA LEU A 735 -56.54 6.14 11.01
C LEU A 735 -55.78 6.11 9.68
N LEU A 736 -55.42 4.92 9.19
CA LEU A 736 -54.70 4.75 7.93
C LEU A 736 -55.55 5.20 6.72
N GLY A 737 -56.83 4.82 6.71
CA GLY A 737 -57.76 5.21 5.64
C GLY A 737 -58.06 6.71 5.60
N MET A 738 -57.96 7.41 6.74
CA MET A 738 -58.05 8.88 6.80
C MET A 738 -56.75 9.55 6.32
N ALA A 739 -55.58 9.01 6.69
CA ALA A 739 -54.27 9.50 6.26
C ALA A 739 -54.06 9.33 4.74
N MET A 740 -54.45 8.19 4.17
CA MET A 740 -54.33 7.95 2.72
C MET A 740 -55.21 8.93 1.93
N ARG A 741 -56.42 9.20 2.41
CA ARG A 741 -57.32 10.20 1.81
C ARG A 741 -56.84 11.64 1.99
N SER A 742 -56.05 11.97 3.02
CA SER A 742 -55.46 13.31 3.14
C SER A 742 -54.28 13.49 2.18
N VAL A 743 -53.42 12.48 2.04
CA VAL A 743 -52.31 12.47 1.07
C VAL A 743 -52.82 12.59 -0.37
N MET A 744 -53.88 11.85 -0.73
CA MET A 744 -54.46 11.88 -2.08
C MET A 744 -55.24 13.17 -2.42
N ARG A 745 -55.51 14.06 -1.45
CA ARG A 745 -56.17 15.35 -1.70
C ARG A 745 -55.22 16.43 -2.24
N ALA A 746 -53.92 16.30 -1.99
CA ALA A 746 -52.89 17.25 -2.43
C ALA A 746 -51.97 16.65 -3.51
N ARG A 747 -52.57 15.90 -4.48
CA ARG A 747 -51.90 14.98 -5.41
C ARG A 747 -50.56 15.49 -5.95
N TRP A 748 -50.52 16.66 -6.56
CA TRP A 748 -49.29 17.14 -7.21
C TRP A 748 -48.17 17.52 -6.21
N ARG A 749 -48.52 18.00 -5.00
CA ARG A 749 -47.52 18.35 -3.96
C ARG A 749 -46.93 17.12 -3.31
N THR A 750 -47.80 16.14 -3.05
CA THR A 750 -47.36 14.88 -2.48
C THR A 750 -46.46 14.15 -3.48
N TRP A 751 -46.76 14.18 -4.79
CA TRP A 751 -45.85 13.66 -5.81
C TRP A 751 -44.47 14.33 -5.83
N ILE A 752 -44.38 15.66 -5.70
CA ILE A 752 -43.09 16.38 -5.69
C ILE A 752 -42.28 16.06 -4.42
N LEU A 753 -42.94 16.01 -3.26
CA LEU A 753 -42.29 15.58 -2.01
C LEU A 753 -41.80 14.13 -2.11
N LEU A 754 -42.62 13.23 -2.65
CA LEU A 754 -42.24 11.83 -2.87
C LEU A 754 -41.05 11.73 -3.82
N GLY A 755 -41.02 12.52 -4.90
CA GLY A 755 -39.88 12.60 -5.81
C GLY A 755 -38.59 13.11 -5.14
N SER A 756 -38.70 14.12 -4.28
CA SER A 756 -37.55 14.63 -3.50
C SER A 756 -37.03 13.61 -2.49
N LEU A 757 -37.92 12.92 -1.77
CA LEU A 757 -37.56 11.85 -0.83
C LEU A 757 -36.94 10.65 -1.56
N PHE A 758 -37.51 10.28 -2.71
CA PHE A 758 -36.99 9.26 -3.61
C PHE A 758 -35.58 9.57 -4.09
N CYS A 759 -35.35 10.79 -4.58
CA CYS A 759 -34.04 11.21 -5.09
C CYS A 759 -32.99 11.25 -3.95
N SER A 760 -33.38 11.76 -2.78
CA SER A 760 -32.51 11.80 -1.60
C SER A 760 -32.13 10.40 -1.09
N SER A 761 -33.09 9.46 -1.02
CA SER A 761 -32.80 8.10 -0.55
C SER A 761 -31.98 7.30 -1.57
N CYS A 762 -32.24 7.50 -2.87
CA CYS A 762 -31.49 6.90 -3.95
C CYS A 762 -30.03 7.39 -3.95
N LEU A 763 -29.81 8.70 -3.87
CA LEU A 763 -28.47 9.30 -3.83
C LEU A 763 -27.68 8.85 -2.60
N LEU A 764 -28.31 8.85 -1.43
CA LEU A 764 -27.67 8.37 -0.19
C LEU A 764 -27.16 6.93 -0.35
N LEU A 765 -27.99 6.01 -0.85
CA LEU A 765 -27.60 4.61 -0.98
C LEU A 765 -26.48 4.42 -2.02
N LEU A 766 -26.58 5.06 -3.19
CA LEU A 766 -25.57 4.98 -4.24
C LEU A 766 -24.21 5.52 -3.80
N THR A 767 -24.19 6.66 -3.11
CA THR A 767 -22.96 7.28 -2.61
C THR A 767 -22.33 6.50 -1.47
N LEU A 768 -23.12 6.03 -0.49
CA LEU A 768 -22.64 5.22 0.61
C LEU A 768 -22.07 3.88 0.12
N HIS A 769 -22.73 3.25 -0.85
CA HIS A 769 -22.17 2.08 -1.51
C HIS A 769 -20.92 2.41 -2.30
N GLY A 770 -20.91 3.51 -3.06
CA GLY A 770 -19.73 3.98 -3.78
C GLY A 770 -18.50 4.11 -2.87
N ILE A 771 -18.65 4.75 -1.70
CA ILE A 771 -17.57 4.87 -0.71
C ILE A 771 -17.11 3.50 -0.20
N VAL A 772 -18.04 2.61 0.15
CA VAL A 772 -17.73 1.27 0.67
C VAL A 772 -17.06 0.40 -0.39
N GLN A 773 -17.57 0.42 -1.62
CA GLN A 773 -17.04 -0.34 -2.75
C GLN A 773 -15.67 0.16 -3.17
N PHE A 774 -15.49 1.48 -3.19
CA PHE A 774 -14.20 2.10 -3.45
C PHE A 774 -13.17 1.67 -2.40
N ARG A 775 -13.53 1.73 -1.11
CA ARG A 775 -12.70 1.19 -0.02
C ARG A 775 -12.39 -0.30 -0.19
N ALA A 776 -13.36 -1.08 -0.65
CA ALA A 776 -13.24 -2.52 -0.83
C ALA A 776 -12.47 -2.93 -2.10
N THR A 777 -12.38 -2.07 -3.11
CA THR A 777 -11.62 -2.31 -4.36
C THR A 777 -10.15 -1.91 -4.17
N LEU A 778 -9.92 -0.88 -3.36
CA LEU A 778 -8.61 -0.26 -3.16
C LEU A 778 -7.92 -0.71 -1.86
N GLN A 779 -8.43 -1.79 -1.27
CA GLN A 779 -8.14 -2.33 0.07
C GLN A 779 -6.76 -1.94 0.60
N GLY A 780 -6.72 -0.88 1.41
CA GLY A 780 -5.53 -0.49 2.18
C GLY A 780 -4.33 -0.08 1.32
N THR A 781 -4.52 0.33 0.07
CA THR A 781 -3.45 0.97 -0.69
C THR A 781 -3.17 2.36 -0.12
N LEU A 782 -1.89 2.76 -0.03
CA LEU A 782 -1.52 4.06 0.53
C LEU A 782 -2.10 5.22 -0.28
N LEU A 783 -2.07 5.11 -1.62
CA LEU A 783 -2.71 6.10 -2.50
C LEU A 783 -4.23 6.13 -2.31
N GLY A 784 -4.84 4.98 -2.04
CA GLY A 784 -6.28 4.89 -1.87
C GLY A 784 -6.83 5.43 -0.58
N ASP A 785 -6.17 5.16 0.53
CA ASP A 785 -6.58 5.74 1.80
C ASP A 785 -6.47 7.27 1.76
N TYR A 786 -5.42 7.80 1.11
CA TYR A 786 -5.26 9.24 0.90
C TYR A 786 -6.38 9.84 0.03
N VAL A 787 -6.66 9.25 -1.14
CA VAL A 787 -7.69 9.75 -2.06
C VAL A 787 -9.11 9.55 -1.49
N LEU A 788 -9.35 8.46 -0.77
CA LEU A 788 -10.62 8.19 -0.11
C LEU A 788 -10.92 9.23 0.97
N LEU A 789 -9.93 9.61 1.78
CA LEU A 789 -10.09 10.66 2.78
C LEU A 789 -10.46 12.00 2.14
N GLN A 790 -9.85 12.34 0.99
CA GLN A 790 -10.16 13.58 0.26
C GLN A 790 -11.54 13.55 -0.40
N THR A 791 -11.93 12.43 -0.99
CA THR A 791 -13.19 12.31 -1.76
C THR A 791 -14.41 12.08 -0.86
N ALA A 792 -14.26 11.37 0.26
CA ALA A 792 -15.38 10.98 1.12
C ALA A 792 -15.99 12.16 1.87
N VAL A 793 -15.20 13.15 2.31
CA VAL A 793 -15.71 14.26 3.12
C VAL A 793 -16.79 15.07 2.39
N PRO A 794 -16.59 15.53 1.14
CA PRO A 794 -17.64 16.27 0.43
C PRO A 794 -18.85 15.41 0.06
N GLN A 795 -18.65 14.12 -0.19
CA GLN A 795 -19.75 13.18 -0.42
C GLN A 795 -20.62 13.04 0.84
N ILE A 796 -20.01 12.89 2.02
CA ILE A 796 -20.72 12.84 3.30
C ILE A 796 -21.46 14.15 3.57
N CYS A 797 -20.82 15.30 3.33
CA CYS A 797 -21.46 16.61 3.47
C CYS A 797 -22.67 16.75 2.55
N ALA A 798 -22.56 16.30 1.30
CA ALA A 798 -23.66 16.32 0.35
C ALA A 798 -24.83 15.43 0.77
N ILE A 799 -24.55 14.20 1.24
CA ILE A 799 -25.58 13.29 1.77
C ILE A 799 -26.30 13.92 2.96
N LEU A 800 -25.55 14.49 3.90
CA LEU A 800 -26.09 15.15 5.08
C LEU A 800 -26.99 16.33 4.67
N PHE A 801 -26.55 17.10 3.68
CA PHE A 801 -27.27 18.22 3.13
C PHE A 801 -28.59 17.82 2.43
N THR A 802 -28.56 16.85 1.52
CA THR A 802 -29.78 16.38 0.82
C THR A 802 -30.78 15.77 1.79
N THR A 803 -30.28 15.02 2.78
CA THR A 803 -31.12 14.42 3.82
C THR A 803 -31.80 15.51 4.66
N LEU A 804 -31.06 16.56 5.04
CA LEU A 804 -31.62 17.69 5.78
C LEU A 804 -32.70 18.41 4.96
N LEU A 805 -32.47 18.66 3.67
CA LEU A 805 -33.45 19.28 2.79
C LEU A 805 -34.71 18.42 2.62
N ALA A 806 -34.56 17.10 2.49
CA ALA A 806 -35.68 16.18 2.40
C ALA A 806 -36.54 16.22 3.69
N ILE A 807 -35.90 16.29 4.85
CA ILE A 807 -36.58 16.44 6.16
C ILE A 807 -37.30 17.79 6.25
N LEU A 808 -36.65 18.88 5.85
CA LEU A 808 -37.26 20.22 5.86
C LEU A 808 -38.46 20.29 4.91
N SER A 809 -38.39 19.63 3.75
CA SER A 809 -39.48 19.51 2.79
C SER A 809 -40.70 18.80 3.39
N LEU A 810 -40.46 17.68 4.08
CA LEU A 810 -41.50 16.93 4.79
C LEU A 810 -42.13 17.78 5.91
N ALA A 811 -41.31 18.46 6.70
CA ALA A 811 -41.76 19.32 7.79
C ALA A 811 -42.66 20.47 7.29
N ASP A 812 -42.24 21.17 6.24
CA ASP A 812 -43.00 22.29 5.67
C ASP A 812 -44.34 21.81 5.09
N LEU A 813 -44.35 20.65 4.41
CA LEU A 813 -45.58 20.06 3.90
C LEU A 813 -46.57 19.71 5.03
N LEU A 814 -46.10 19.03 6.09
CA LEU A 814 -46.94 18.63 7.22
C LEU A 814 -47.45 19.85 8.02
N VAL A 815 -46.58 20.83 8.29
CA VAL A 815 -46.97 22.08 8.94
C VAL A 815 -48.04 22.79 8.11
N MET A 816 -47.87 22.86 6.79
CA MET A 816 -48.89 23.48 5.94
C MET A 816 -50.21 22.68 5.95
N GLN A 817 -50.18 21.35 5.90
CA GLN A 817 -51.39 20.54 5.97
C GLN A 817 -52.17 20.78 7.28
N VAL A 818 -51.46 20.87 8.42
CA VAL A 818 -52.08 21.23 9.71
C VAL A 818 -52.77 22.59 9.60
N GLN A 819 -52.17 23.56 8.92
CA GLN A 819 -52.77 24.88 8.76
C GLN A 819 -54.01 24.89 7.87
N GLN A 820 -53.98 24.18 6.74
CA GLN A 820 -55.12 24.05 5.83
C GLN A 820 -56.31 23.37 6.51
N ARG A 821 -56.03 22.45 7.44
CA ARG A 821 -57.04 21.65 8.13
C ARG A 821 -57.39 22.20 9.52
N ARG A 822 -57.00 23.45 9.85
CA ARG A 822 -57.30 24.05 11.17
C ARG A 822 -58.78 23.99 11.53
N LYS A 823 -59.67 24.28 10.57
CA LYS A 823 -61.12 24.19 10.76
C LYS A 823 -61.57 22.76 11.04
N GLU A 824 -61.13 21.80 10.23
CA GLU A 824 -61.43 20.37 10.45
C GLU A 824 -60.92 19.89 11.82
N ILE A 825 -59.69 20.26 12.22
CA ILE A 825 -59.08 19.93 13.51
C ILE A 825 -59.91 20.53 14.66
N GLY A 826 -60.38 21.78 14.51
CA GLY A 826 -61.24 22.44 15.49
C GLY A 826 -62.57 21.71 15.69
N VAL A 827 -63.22 21.31 14.59
CA VAL A 827 -64.47 20.52 14.62
C VAL A 827 -64.23 19.15 15.24
N LEU A 828 -63.16 18.44 14.88
CA LEU A 828 -62.83 17.13 15.46
C LEU A 828 -62.58 17.23 16.98
N ARG A 829 -61.89 18.29 17.43
CA ARG A 829 -61.69 18.55 18.87
C ARG A 829 -63.00 18.90 19.57
N ALA A 830 -63.90 19.65 18.93
CA ALA A 830 -65.23 19.95 19.46
C ALA A 830 -66.12 18.70 19.56
N LEU A 831 -65.93 17.73 18.65
CA LEU A 831 -66.57 16.41 18.67
C LEU A 831 -65.92 15.42 19.66
N GLY A 832 -64.97 15.86 20.50
CA GLY A 832 -64.38 15.06 21.58
C GLY A 832 -63.10 14.28 21.22
N TRP A 833 -62.44 14.57 20.09
CA TRP A 833 -61.16 13.92 19.77
C TRP A 833 -60.01 14.43 20.66
N TYR A 834 -59.29 13.50 21.30
CA TYR A 834 -58.09 13.80 22.07
C TYR A 834 -56.94 14.32 21.19
N GLU A 835 -56.14 15.25 21.70
CA GLU A 835 -54.96 15.78 20.98
C GLU A 835 -53.99 14.67 20.55
N ARG A 836 -53.82 13.63 21.38
CA ARG A 836 -52.96 12.47 21.07
C ARG A 836 -53.45 11.69 19.86
N LEU A 837 -54.76 11.61 19.63
CA LEU A 837 -55.35 10.91 18.50
C LEU A 837 -55.09 11.68 17.20
N ILE A 838 -55.21 13.01 17.23
CA ILE A 838 -54.89 13.89 16.12
C ILE A 838 -53.39 13.85 15.83
N GLN A 839 -52.54 13.89 16.86
CA GLN A 839 -51.09 13.73 16.72
C GLN A 839 -50.71 12.38 16.09
N ARG A 840 -51.34 11.27 16.51
CA ARG A 840 -51.15 9.94 15.89
C ARG A 840 -51.58 9.90 14.43
N GLN A 841 -52.67 10.59 14.07
CA GLN A 841 -53.10 10.69 12.67
C GLN A 841 -52.05 11.37 11.79
N PHE A 842 -51.54 12.54 12.20
CA PHE A 842 -50.48 13.24 11.45
C PHE A 842 -49.14 12.50 11.48
N LEU A 843 -48.84 11.77 12.56
CA LEU A 843 -47.70 10.86 12.62
C LEU A 843 -47.84 9.75 11.56
N THR A 844 -49.01 9.11 11.46
CA THR A 844 -49.26 8.08 10.42
C THR A 844 -49.18 8.63 9.00
N GLU A 845 -49.61 9.87 8.78
CA GLU A 845 -49.48 10.55 7.48
C GLU A 845 -48.01 10.83 7.12
N GLY A 846 -47.23 11.35 8.06
CA GLY A 846 -45.79 11.56 7.88
C GLY A 846 -45.03 10.26 7.62
N CYS A 847 -45.32 9.19 8.38
CA CYS A 847 -44.72 7.87 8.15
C CYS A 847 -45.09 7.29 6.78
N LEU A 848 -46.35 7.45 6.35
CA LEU A 848 -46.81 6.96 5.05
C LEU A 848 -46.08 7.67 3.90
N LEU A 849 -45.94 9.01 3.98
CA LEU A 849 -45.19 9.80 3.02
C LEU A 849 -43.70 9.42 2.99
N ALA A 850 -43.09 9.24 4.16
CA ALA A 850 -41.69 8.83 4.26
C ALA A 850 -41.46 7.43 3.68
N LEU A 851 -42.29 6.44 4.02
CA LEU A 851 -42.21 5.08 3.48
C LEU A 851 -42.36 5.05 1.95
N THR A 852 -43.40 5.73 1.43
CA THR A 852 -43.71 5.73 0.00
C THR A 852 -42.70 6.54 -0.82
N GLY A 853 -41.97 7.49 -0.23
CA GLY A 853 -40.87 8.20 -0.88
C GLY A 853 -39.54 7.44 -0.81
N VAL A 854 -39.19 6.92 0.38
CA VAL A 854 -37.87 6.33 0.64
C VAL A 854 -37.74 4.93 0.03
N VAL A 855 -38.74 4.06 0.20
CA VAL A 855 -38.66 2.65 -0.23
C VAL A 855 -38.43 2.51 -1.74
N PRO A 856 -39.17 3.19 -2.63
CA PRO A 856 -38.92 3.08 -4.07
C PRO A 856 -37.54 3.62 -4.45
N GLY A 857 -37.05 4.69 -3.80
CA GLY A 857 -35.72 5.24 -4.09
C GLY A 857 -34.60 4.28 -3.72
N VAL A 858 -34.76 3.59 -2.59
CA VAL A 858 -33.86 2.52 -2.16
C VAL A 858 -33.93 1.32 -3.12
N LEU A 859 -35.13 0.87 -3.52
CA LEU A 859 -35.29 -0.24 -4.47
C LEU A 859 -34.64 0.05 -5.83
N VAL A 860 -34.80 1.27 -6.36
CA VAL A 860 -34.16 1.67 -7.62
C VAL A 860 -32.64 1.72 -7.47
N ALA A 861 -32.12 2.32 -6.39
CA ALA A 861 -30.68 2.33 -6.13
C ALA A 861 -30.13 0.90 -6.05
N THR A 862 -30.80 0.02 -5.31
CA THR A 862 -30.48 -1.41 -5.24
C THR A 862 -30.51 -2.09 -6.62
N GLY A 863 -31.53 -1.83 -7.44
CA GLY A 863 -31.61 -2.39 -8.79
C GLY A 863 -30.43 -1.96 -9.68
N VAL A 864 -30.03 -0.69 -9.60
CA VAL A 864 -28.83 -0.18 -10.30
C VAL A 864 -27.57 -0.92 -9.84
N LEU A 865 -27.40 -1.10 -8.53
CA LEU A 865 -26.25 -1.81 -7.98
C LEU A 865 -26.20 -3.30 -8.35
N LEU A 866 -27.36 -3.95 -8.43
CA LEU A 866 -27.48 -5.35 -8.87
C LEU A 866 -27.12 -5.52 -10.35
N VAL A 867 -27.57 -4.60 -11.22
CA VAL A 867 -27.22 -4.61 -12.65
C VAL A 867 -25.72 -4.44 -12.84
N GLN A 868 -25.07 -3.61 -12.02
CA GLN A 868 -23.62 -3.40 -12.06
C GLN A 868 -22.81 -4.56 -11.42
N ARG A 869 -23.45 -5.61 -10.90
CA ARG A 869 -22.84 -6.76 -10.21
C ARG A 869 -21.92 -6.35 -9.04
N GLN A 870 -22.21 -5.25 -8.36
CA GLN A 870 -21.35 -4.73 -7.29
C GLN A 870 -21.65 -5.32 -5.90
N MET A 871 -22.73 -6.09 -5.73
CA MET A 871 -23.15 -6.60 -4.41
C MET A 871 -23.66 -8.04 -4.42
N PRO A 872 -23.32 -8.86 -3.41
CA PRO A 872 -24.02 -10.11 -3.13
C PRO A 872 -25.40 -9.83 -2.50
N PRO A 873 -26.45 -10.63 -2.82
CA PRO A 873 -27.84 -10.32 -2.45
C PRO A 873 -28.09 -10.09 -0.96
N LEU A 874 -27.37 -10.79 -0.07
CA LEU A 874 -27.58 -10.69 1.39
C LEU A 874 -27.23 -9.30 1.97
N LEU A 875 -26.10 -8.72 1.54
CA LEU A 875 -25.65 -7.39 1.97
C LEU A 875 -26.55 -6.28 1.42
N VAL A 876 -27.16 -6.51 0.26
CA VAL A 876 -28.18 -5.62 -0.32
C VAL A 876 -29.41 -5.53 0.59
N PHE A 877 -29.92 -6.66 1.08
CA PHE A 877 -31.08 -6.65 1.98
C PHE A 877 -30.79 -5.95 3.31
N ALA A 878 -29.60 -6.17 3.89
CA ALA A 878 -29.20 -5.54 5.14
C ALA A 878 -29.05 -4.01 5.02
N SER A 879 -28.40 -3.53 3.95
CA SER A 879 -28.24 -2.09 3.66
C SER A 879 -29.57 -1.41 3.35
N LEU A 880 -30.47 -2.09 2.62
CA LEU A 880 -31.84 -1.64 2.35
C LEU A 880 -32.61 -1.41 3.66
N LEU A 881 -32.59 -2.39 4.58
CA LEU A 881 -33.28 -2.26 5.86
C LEU A 881 -32.68 -1.14 6.73
N GLY A 882 -31.35 -1.05 6.79
CA GLY A 882 -30.65 -0.04 7.59
C GLY A 882 -30.90 1.39 7.12
N VAL A 883 -30.81 1.65 5.81
CA VAL A 883 -31.04 2.98 5.24
C VAL A 883 -32.50 3.41 5.37
N VAL A 884 -33.43 2.50 5.07
CA VAL A 884 -34.88 2.78 5.23
C VAL A 884 -35.19 3.09 6.69
N PHE A 885 -34.68 2.31 7.63
CA PHE A 885 -34.89 2.53 9.07
C PHE A 885 -34.29 3.86 9.53
N ALA A 886 -33.05 4.16 9.15
CA ALA A 886 -32.36 5.40 9.52
C ALA A 886 -33.11 6.64 8.99
N LEU A 887 -33.48 6.66 7.72
CA LEU A 887 -34.20 7.78 7.10
C LEU A 887 -35.62 7.94 7.67
N LEU A 888 -36.31 6.84 7.97
CA LEU A 888 -37.61 6.90 8.65
C LEU A 888 -37.48 7.47 10.06
N LEU A 889 -36.50 7.00 10.84
CA LEU A 889 -36.27 7.47 12.20
C LEU A 889 -35.91 8.96 12.22
N LEU A 890 -35.02 9.39 11.32
CA LEU A 890 -34.62 10.80 11.16
C LEU A 890 -35.81 11.67 10.70
N GLY A 891 -36.59 11.19 9.72
CA GLY A 891 -37.77 11.89 9.19
C GLY A 891 -38.88 12.03 10.22
N VAL A 892 -39.09 11.01 11.06
CA VAL A 892 -40.06 11.03 12.16
C VAL A 892 -39.61 11.98 13.27
N LEU A 893 -38.35 11.87 13.72
CA LEU A 893 -37.81 12.70 14.79
C LEU A 893 -37.74 14.17 14.39
N LEU A 894 -37.24 14.51 13.21
CA LEU A 894 -36.98 15.92 12.86
C LEU A 894 -38.11 16.54 12.02
N GLY A 895 -38.75 15.76 11.15
CA GLY A 895 -39.75 16.27 10.21
C GLY A 895 -41.15 16.44 10.81
N ILE A 896 -41.54 15.55 11.74
CA ILE A 896 -42.91 15.52 12.29
C ILE A 896 -43.05 16.39 13.55
N LEU A 897 -41.95 16.62 14.28
CA LEU A 897 -41.92 17.46 15.50
C LEU A 897 -42.55 18.86 15.32
N PRO A 898 -42.25 19.63 14.26
CA PRO A 898 -42.84 20.96 14.05
C PRO A 898 -44.37 20.90 13.87
N ALA A 899 -44.87 19.87 13.18
CA ALA A 899 -46.30 19.68 12.99
C ALA A 899 -47.01 19.35 14.31
N LEU A 900 -46.41 18.50 15.15
CA LEU A 900 -46.93 18.19 16.49
C LEU A 900 -46.97 19.43 17.39
N ARG A 901 -45.92 20.27 17.34
CA ARG A 901 -45.89 21.56 18.06
C ARG A 901 -46.95 22.52 17.53
N ALA A 902 -47.18 22.56 16.21
CA ALA A 902 -48.22 23.39 15.62
C ALA A 902 -49.64 22.97 16.08
N ILE A 903 -49.89 21.67 16.21
CA ILE A 903 -51.17 21.13 16.72
C ILE A 903 -51.40 21.56 18.18
N ARG A 904 -50.37 21.45 19.05
CA ARG A 904 -50.47 21.85 20.46
C ARG A 904 -50.75 23.34 20.65
N ARG A 905 -50.30 24.19 19.73
CA ARG A 905 -50.50 25.66 19.79
C ARG A 905 -51.88 26.12 19.29
N LEU A 906 -52.71 25.23 18.75
CA LEU A 906 -54.06 25.57 18.32
C LEU A 906 -55.00 25.62 19.54
N SER A 907 -55.42 26.82 19.95
CA SER A 907 -56.48 27.00 20.94
C SER A 907 -57.86 26.86 20.28
N LEU A 908 -58.72 26.01 20.86
CA LEU A 908 -60.08 25.74 20.37
C LEU A 908 -60.91 27.02 20.20
N LEU A 909 -60.79 27.94 21.16
CA LEU A 909 -61.50 29.23 21.20
C LEU A 909 -61.16 30.15 20.03
N ASN A 910 -59.90 30.18 19.57
CA ASN A 910 -59.49 31.05 18.46
C ASN A 910 -59.89 30.49 17.09
N VAL A 911 -60.07 29.18 16.98
CA VAL A 911 -60.51 28.54 15.73
C VAL A 911 -62.01 28.73 15.52
N LEU A 912 -62.81 28.67 16.58
CA LEU A 912 -64.27 28.87 16.53
C LEU A 912 -64.67 30.35 16.45
N ARG A 913 -63.89 31.30 17.00
CA ARG A 913 -64.13 32.76 16.88
C ARG A 913 -63.80 33.36 15.51
N ALA A 914 -63.13 32.63 14.64
CA ALA A 914 -62.70 33.13 13.33
C ALA A 914 -63.77 32.95 12.23
N GLU A 915 -64.93 32.40 12.59
CA GLU A 915 -66.20 32.49 11.86
C GLU A 915 -67.08 33.54 12.52
#